data_AF-A0AAN9BWD1-F1
#
_entry.id   AF-A0AAN9BWD1-F1
#
_cell.length_a   1.000
_cell.length_b   1.000
_cell.length_c   1.000
_cell.angle_alpha   90.00
_cell.angle_beta   90.00
_cell.angle_gamma   90.00
#
_symmetry.space_group_name_H-M   'P 1'
#
loop_
_entity.id
_entity.type
_entity.pdbx_description
1 polymer ?
#
loop_
_entity_poly.entity_id
_entity_poly.type
_entity_poly.pdbx_seq_one_letter_code
_entity_poly.pdbx_strand_id
1 'polypeptide(L)'
;MDFILLDFPPKNFPGLAPVATEQLDNTETPHDEHKRVEDQQEFGTFRAWRLWLQNNTETPHGEHKRVEDQQEFGKPQLPLPAMSEDWMLRVMEALNTPSGYLGVATAAVVGVASAAYLLTRPTPLDLGADYDNQSVILKDGVYADPWTVKHGKLLEYYYDDATTLYQSFLRGKGITGDGRFLGARTGSKRAYEWTSYNEVHDRMKAFGSGLFQLGVEPGQKTHVGIFAQNRPEWVIADQTCQMYSMVTVALYDTLGAEAVVFVVNLCDITTVVCDTAARAKLLTDNKAQMTSLRTVVMIEAVTEELKQAASTAGVKILHFTEVENIGKSHLREALPPKPSDISTICFTSGTTGDPKGALLTHGNIVADLAAVVNRLSELYGVQATDSHLSYLPLAHMYERLNIVNMMTHGACVGFYSRDIQLLFDDLQTLKPNCFPTVPRLLNKIRDKVLSGAATSKVKSFLLQCALSSKLKEVKRSIIRKNSFWDKLVFHKIQALIGGNVTYMSTGSAPLSGDVFDFARCAFGCLVFEGYGQTEATAAVTVHNPGDPTPGHVGSPLACNYVKLIDVPEMEYFAKDGIGEICVKGTNVMVGYYRNPEKTLEAFTDDGWLRTGDVGFFRKNGTLQIVDRCKHIFKLQQGEYIAPEKIEVIYTRSKYVQQCFVDGDSLKAHCVAVVVPDPDFVLPWAANNGKEKDIKLLCQDEDLKNTILEDMLATGKKAELKGFEQVLDIALEPEPFSLEDGLLTPTFKNKRPQLRRHFAHRVAAIYAKNKDRQ
;
A
#
# COMPACT_ATOMS: atom_id res chain seq x y z
N MET A 1 -23.44 -13.43 -52.11
CA MET A 1 -23.44 -14.86 -51.75
C MET A 1 -24.02 -14.95 -50.37
N ASP A 2 -25.33 -15.25 -50.32
CA ASP A 2 -26.06 -15.55 -49.09
C ASP A 2 -25.51 -16.82 -48.45
N PHE A 3 -25.43 -16.90 -47.11
CA PHE A 3 -25.73 -18.12 -46.35
C PHE A 3 -25.96 -17.80 -44.86
N ILE A 4 -27.25 -17.78 -44.52
CA ILE A 4 -27.94 -18.44 -43.38
C ILE A 4 -27.40 -18.23 -41.94
N LEU A 5 -28.16 -17.44 -41.19
CA LEU A 5 -28.25 -17.40 -39.72
C LEU A 5 -28.93 -18.68 -39.19
N LEU A 6 -28.34 -19.31 -38.19
CA LEU A 6 -29.01 -20.31 -37.34
C LEU A 6 -29.21 -19.71 -35.95
N ASP A 7 -30.48 -19.46 -35.62
CA ASP A 7 -30.98 -19.13 -34.29
C ASP A 7 -30.81 -20.31 -33.33
N PHE A 8 -30.25 -20.05 -32.15
CA PHE A 8 -30.37 -20.93 -30.99
C PHE A 8 -31.19 -20.22 -29.90
N PRO A 9 -32.20 -20.87 -29.31
CA PRO A 9 -33.05 -20.24 -28.29
C PRO A 9 -32.32 -20.11 -26.93
N PRO A 10 -32.67 -19.12 -26.10
CA PRO A 10 -32.01 -18.87 -24.82
C PRO A 10 -32.39 -19.97 -23.81
N LYS A 11 -31.38 -20.62 -23.22
CA LYS A 11 -31.56 -21.41 -22.00
C LYS A 11 -31.69 -20.45 -20.82
N ASN A 12 -32.87 -20.49 -20.20
CA ASN A 12 -33.22 -19.78 -18.98
C ASN A 12 -32.25 -20.14 -17.83
N PHE A 13 -31.56 -19.14 -17.29
CA PHE A 13 -31.04 -19.17 -15.92
C PHE A 13 -32.18 -18.79 -14.97
N PRO A 14 -32.55 -19.60 -13.96
CA PRO A 14 -33.57 -19.20 -13.01
C PRO A 14 -33.02 -18.11 -12.09
N GLY A 15 -33.73 -16.98 -12.07
CA GLY A 15 -33.43 -15.82 -11.25
C GLY A 15 -33.65 -16.07 -9.76
N LEU A 16 -32.82 -15.38 -8.97
CA LEU A 16 -33.03 -15.15 -7.55
C LEU A 16 -34.29 -14.31 -7.36
N ALA A 17 -35.29 -14.89 -6.70
CA ALA A 17 -36.45 -14.19 -6.14
C ALA A 17 -36.37 -14.23 -4.60
N PRO A 18 -36.97 -13.25 -3.91
CA PRO A 18 -36.60 -12.85 -2.55
C PRO A 18 -37.19 -13.80 -1.49
N VAL A 19 -36.46 -13.99 -0.40
CA VAL A 19 -36.89 -14.78 0.76
C VAL A 19 -38.02 -14.05 1.48
N ALA A 20 -39.23 -14.59 1.37
CA ALA A 20 -40.38 -14.23 2.20
C ALA A 20 -40.38 -15.08 3.48
N THR A 21 -40.61 -14.41 4.61
CA THR A 21 -40.89 -14.94 5.94
C THR A 21 -42.11 -15.86 5.93
N GLU A 22 -41.98 -17.08 6.46
CA GLU A 22 -43.11 -17.97 6.72
C GLU A 22 -43.37 -18.08 8.23
N GLN A 23 -44.60 -17.73 8.59
CA GLN A 23 -45.23 -17.90 9.89
C GLN A 23 -45.56 -19.39 10.10
N LEU A 24 -45.39 -19.88 11.33
CA LEU A 24 -45.99 -21.13 11.79
C LEU A 24 -46.83 -20.84 13.04
N ASP A 25 -48.09 -21.20 12.93
CA ASP A 25 -49.16 -21.27 13.94
C ASP A 25 -49.79 -22.67 13.70
N ASN A 26 -50.25 -23.49 14.64
CA ASN A 26 -50.74 -23.29 15.99
C ASN A 26 -51.01 -24.66 16.69
N THR A 27 -51.44 -24.61 17.97
CA THR A 27 -52.15 -25.63 18.83
C THR A 27 -51.32 -26.48 19.82
N GLU A 28 -51.62 -26.65 21.13
CA GLU A 28 -52.62 -26.09 22.07
C GLU A 28 -52.28 -26.51 23.56
N THR A 29 -52.18 -25.53 24.50
CA THR A 29 -52.65 -25.43 25.94
C THR A 29 -52.25 -26.38 27.12
N PRO A 30 -52.48 -26.03 28.43
CA PRO A 30 -52.49 -24.72 29.15
C PRO A 30 -51.85 -24.68 30.59
N HIS A 31 -51.90 -23.47 31.22
CA HIS A 31 -51.58 -23.03 32.60
C HIS A 31 -50.10 -22.65 32.87
N ASP A 32 -49.72 -21.50 33.44
CA ASP A 32 -50.34 -20.71 34.52
C ASP A 32 -49.88 -19.22 34.49
N GLU A 33 -50.67 -18.33 35.12
CA GLU A 33 -50.51 -16.87 35.14
C GLU A 33 -49.34 -16.37 36.01
N HIS A 34 -48.62 -15.30 35.58
CA HIS A 34 -48.40 -14.06 36.35
C HIS A 34 -47.45 -13.03 35.70
N LYS A 35 -47.95 -11.79 35.62
CA LYS A 35 -47.29 -10.46 35.69
C LYS A 35 -46.44 -9.93 34.50
N ARG A 36 -47.02 -8.92 33.83
CA ARG A 36 -46.35 -7.82 33.10
C ARG A 36 -45.74 -6.81 34.06
N VAL A 37 -44.73 -6.06 33.61
CA VAL A 37 -44.60 -4.56 33.63
C VAL A 37 -43.19 -4.15 33.15
N GLU A 38 -43.15 -3.24 32.15
CA GLU A 38 -42.11 -2.23 31.80
C GLU A 38 -40.66 -2.71 31.43
N ASP A 39 -39.89 -2.15 30.48
CA ASP A 39 -39.81 -0.78 29.94
C ASP A 39 -39.15 -0.71 28.54
N GLN A 40 -39.54 0.31 27.77
CA GLN A 40 -38.82 0.88 26.63
C GLN A 40 -37.95 2.07 27.10
N GLN A 41 -36.93 2.43 26.31
CA GLN A 41 -36.08 3.64 26.36
C GLN A 41 -34.75 3.57 27.12
N GLU A 42 -33.64 3.37 26.38
CA GLU A 42 -32.37 4.05 26.69
C GLU A 42 -31.60 4.37 25.39
N PHE A 43 -31.82 5.59 24.86
CA PHE A 43 -30.89 6.29 23.97
C PHE A 43 -30.90 7.76 24.38
N GLY A 44 -29.91 8.22 25.15
CA GLY A 44 -29.91 9.63 25.57
C GLY A 44 -28.95 10.13 26.64
N THR A 45 -27.75 9.55 26.86
CA THR A 45 -26.90 9.97 28.00
C THR A 45 -25.50 10.49 27.69
N PHE A 46 -25.06 10.59 26.43
CA PHE A 46 -23.73 11.16 26.10
C PHE A 46 -23.73 12.63 25.66
N ARG A 47 -24.90 13.22 25.33
CA ARG A 47 -25.01 14.61 24.87
C ARG A 47 -25.32 15.61 26.00
N ALA A 48 -25.90 15.15 27.11
CA ALA A 48 -26.25 15.99 28.26
C ALA A 48 -25.05 16.33 29.16
N TRP A 49 -24.03 15.45 29.23
CA TRP A 49 -22.85 15.65 30.08
C TRP A 49 -21.87 16.71 29.53
N ARG A 50 -21.76 16.86 28.20
CA ARG A 50 -20.94 17.91 27.56
C ARG A 50 -21.53 19.32 27.70
N LEU A 51 -22.85 19.45 27.78
CA LEU A 51 -23.53 20.75 27.94
C LEU A 51 -23.49 21.26 29.39
N TRP A 52 -23.31 20.37 30.37
CA TRP A 52 -23.17 20.74 31.78
C TRP A 52 -21.78 21.32 32.12
N LEU A 53 -20.71 20.81 31.50
CA LEU A 53 -19.33 21.26 31.73
C LEU A 53 -18.97 22.61 31.08
N GLN A 54 -19.79 23.13 30.15
CA GLN A 54 -19.52 24.40 29.45
C GLN A 54 -20.13 25.64 30.13
N ASN A 55 -20.98 25.50 31.16
CA ASN A 55 -21.77 26.62 31.69
C ASN A 55 -21.51 27.02 33.15
N ASN A 56 -20.58 26.42 33.89
CA ASN A 56 -20.34 26.78 35.30
C ASN A 56 -18.86 27.05 35.60
N THR A 57 -18.42 28.26 35.25
CA THR A 57 -17.27 28.93 35.88
C THR A 57 -17.79 30.10 36.69
N GLU A 58 -17.80 29.99 38.02
CA GLU A 58 -17.67 31.09 38.99
C GLU A 58 -17.77 30.54 40.43
N THR A 59 -16.76 30.78 41.25
CA THR A 59 -16.79 30.63 42.72
C THR A 59 -17.37 31.90 43.36
N PRO A 60 -18.13 31.83 44.47
CA PRO A 60 -17.51 32.12 45.77
C PRO A 60 -18.09 31.38 47.01
N HIS A 61 -17.34 31.56 48.11
CA HIS A 61 -17.47 31.11 49.50
C HIS A 61 -18.86 30.90 50.12
N GLY A 62 -18.93 29.92 51.05
CA GLY A 62 -19.95 29.86 52.10
C GLY A 62 -19.84 28.59 52.96
N GLU A 63 -19.44 28.74 54.21
CA GLU A 63 -19.45 27.71 55.26
C GLU A 63 -20.86 27.12 55.45
N HIS A 64 -20.97 25.82 55.77
CA HIS A 64 -21.91 25.36 56.81
C HIS A 64 -21.63 23.91 57.24
N LYS A 65 -21.44 23.78 58.56
CA LYS A 65 -21.35 22.56 59.38
C LYS A 65 -22.46 21.56 59.07
N ARG A 66 -22.13 20.26 59.08
CA ARG A 66 -23.10 19.22 59.40
C ARG A 66 -22.49 18.11 60.26
N VAL A 67 -23.28 17.77 61.27
CA VAL A 67 -23.05 16.92 62.44
C VAL A 67 -22.77 15.47 62.06
N GLU A 68 -21.85 14.87 62.81
CA GLU A 68 -21.44 13.45 62.79
C GLU A 68 -22.52 12.56 63.41
N ASP A 69 -22.68 11.34 62.87
CA ASP A 69 -23.04 10.17 63.68
C ASP A 69 -22.20 8.97 63.22
N GLN A 70 -21.38 8.49 64.15
CA GLN A 70 -20.44 7.38 64.01
C GLN A 70 -21.10 6.05 64.39
N GLN A 71 -20.80 4.99 63.65
CA GLN A 71 -20.76 3.62 64.18
C GLN A 71 -19.37 3.05 63.89
N GLU A 72 -18.53 3.05 64.93
CA GLU A 72 -17.17 2.49 64.94
C GLU A 72 -17.20 0.97 65.07
N PHE A 73 -16.55 0.26 64.14
CA PHE A 73 -15.96 -1.05 64.41
C PHE A 73 -14.44 -0.92 64.39
N GLY A 74 -13.82 -1.32 65.50
CA GLY A 74 -12.46 -0.97 65.89
C GLY A 74 -11.35 -1.37 64.92
N LYS A 75 -10.39 -0.45 64.77
CA LYS A 75 -9.00 -0.74 64.43
C LYS A 75 -8.12 -0.14 65.53
N PRO A 76 -7.03 -0.83 65.96
CA PRO A 76 -6.18 -0.33 67.03
C PRO A 76 -5.48 0.96 66.56
N GLN A 77 -5.74 2.08 67.25
CA GLN A 77 -4.91 3.27 67.16
C GLN A 77 -3.55 2.95 67.80
N LEU A 78 -2.52 2.78 66.96
CA LEU A 78 -1.15 3.01 67.38
C LEU A 78 -1.03 4.52 67.68
N PRO A 79 -0.50 4.95 68.84
CA PRO A 79 -0.28 6.35 69.10
C PRO A 79 0.77 6.85 68.10
N LEU A 80 0.40 7.81 67.25
CA LEU A 80 1.40 8.62 66.55
C LEU A 80 2.23 9.30 67.64
N PRO A 81 3.57 9.16 67.65
CA PRO A 81 4.37 9.89 68.60
C PRO A 81 4.14 11.37 68.36
N ALA A 82 3.77 12.11 69.41
CA ALA A 82 3.80 13.56 69.35
C ALA A 82 5.22 13.95 68.93
N MET A 83 5.37 14.44 67.70
CA MET A 83 6.63 14.97 67.22
C MET A 83 7.02 16.11 68.14
N SER A 84 8.15 15.97 68.84
CA SER A 84 8.64 17.01 69.74
C SER A 84 8.90 18.29 68.95
N GLU A 85 8.65 19.45 69.56
CA GLU A 85 9.00 20.75 68.98
C GLU A 85 10.48 20.78 68.55
N ASP A 86 11.36 20.07 69.26
CA ASP A 86 12.79 19.92 68.94
C ASP A 86 13.04 19.21 67.59
N TRP A 87 12.23 18.23 67.20
CA TRP A 87 12.35 17.59 65.88
C TRP A 87 11.90 18.54 64.76
N MET A 88 10.80 19.28 64.97
CA MET A 88 10.33 20.25 63.98
C MET A 88 11.30 21.41 63.82
N LEU A 89 11.90 21.89 64.92
CA LEU A 89 12.97 22.89 64.92
C LEU A 89 14.20 22.39 64.16
N ARG A 90 14.66 21.15 64.38
CA ARG A 90 15.81 20.58 63.65
C ARG A 90 15.55 20.39 62.16
N VAL A 91 14.33 20.03 61.77
CA VAL A 91 13.94 19.96 60.36
C VAL A 91 13.91 21.37 59.76
N MET A 92 13.35 22.36 60.45
CA MET A 92 13.36 23.76 59.98
C MET A 92 14.78 24.33 59.90
N GLU A 93 15.66 24.05 60.86
CA GLU A 93 17.08 24.44 60.83
C GLU A 93 17.83 23.77 59.67
N ALA A 94 17.61 22.47 59.45
CA ALA A 94 18.20 21.75 58.32
C ALA A 94 17.75 22.32 56.97
N LEU A 95 16.47 22.71 56.86
CA LEU A 95 15.91 23.37 55.67
C LEU A 95 16.43 24.80 55.47
N ASN A 96 16.83 25.49 56.55
CA ASN A 96 17.34 26.85 56.50
C ASN A 96 18.86 26.95 56.21
N THR A 97 19.52 25.82 55.92
CA THR A 97 20.90 25.77 55.42
C THR A 97 20.93 25.87 53.89
N PRO A 98 22.02 26.37 53.27
CA PRO A 98 22.18 26.36 51.81
C PRO A 98 21.96 24.96 51.19
N SER A 99 22.36 23.90 51.90
CA SER A 99 22.11 22.49 51.54
C SER A 99 20.65 22.07 51.64
N GLY A 100 19.90 22.58 52.64
CA GLY A 100 18.47 22.33 52.80
C GLY A 100 17.64 23.00 51.72
N TYR A 101 17.95 24.26 51.40
CA TYR A 101 17.35 24.97 50.26
C TYR A 101 17.64 24.26 48.93
N LEU A 102 18.86 23.76 48.73
CA LEU A 102 19.21 22.96 47.54
C LEU A 102 18.45 21.63 47.51
N GLY A 103 18.25 20.97 48.65
CA GLY A 103 17.47 19.73 48.77
C GLY A 103 15.99 19.92 48.45
N VAL A 104 15.35 20.97 48.99
CA VAL A 104 13.95 21.32 48.68
C VAL A 104 13.80 21.77 47.23
N ALA A 105 14.72 22.59 46.72
CA ALA A 105 14.71 23.00 45.32
C ALA A 105 14.87 21.78 44.39
N THR A 106 15.74 20.84 44.72
CA THR A 106 15.92 19.61 43.94
C THR A 106 14.67 18.72 44.00
N ALA A 107 14.07 18.53 45.18
CA ALA A 107 12.83 17.77 45.33
C ALA A 107 11.65 18.42 44.60
N ALA A 108 11.54 19.75 44.63
CA ALA A 108 10.54 20.51 43.89
C ALA A 108 10.77 20.42 42.37
N VAL A 109 12.02 20.51 41.90
CA VAL A 109 12.36 20.34 40.48
C VAL A 109 12.06 18.91 40.01
N VAL A 110 12.42 17.89 40.81
CA VAL A 110 12.11 16.48 40.51
C VAL A 110 10.60 16.24 40.56
N GLY A 111 9.88 16.82 41.52
CA GLY A 111 8.43 16.74 41.64
C GLY A 111 7.71 17.39 40.46
N VAL A 112 8.12 18.59 40.06
CA VAL A 112 7.60 19.31 38.89
C VAL A 112 7.97 18.59 37.60
N ALA A 113 9.20 18.08 37.46
CA ALA A 113 9.62 17.30 36.29
C ALA A 113 8.87 15.96 36.20
N SER A 114 8.61 15.31 37.34
CA SER A 114 7.84 14.06 37.40
C SER A 114 6.36 14.31 37.10
N ALA A 115 5.77 15.38 37.65
CA ALA A 115 4.40 15.79 37.34
C ALA A 115 4.26 16.20 35.87
N ALA A 116 5.19 17.00 35.34
CA ALA A 116 5.25 17.35 33.93
C ALA A 116 5.42 16.11 33.06
N TYR A 117 6.29 15.16 33.42
CA TYR A 117 6.44 13.89 32.72
C TYR A 117 5.16 13.06 32.78
N LEU A 118 4.48 12.95 33.92
CA LEU A 118 3.23 12.21 34.05
C LEU A 118 2.07 12.86 33.27
N LEU A 119 2.03 14.19 33.21
CA LEU A 119 1.03 14.96 32.47
C LEU A 119 1.31 15.00 30.95
N THR A 120 2.57 14.87 30.55
CA THR A 120 3.00 14.88 29.14
C THR A 120 3.44 13.51 28.64
N ARG A 121 3.22 12.45 29.44
CA ARG A 121 3.65 11.10 29.08
C ARG A 121 2.93 10.68 27.81
N PRO A 122 3.65 10.17 26.81
CA PRO A 122 3.01 9.70 25.60
C PRO A 122 2.12 8.51 25.94
N THR A 123 0.87 8.57 25.47
CA THR A 123 -0.11 7.49 25.63
C THR A 123 -0.01 6.52 24.45
N PRO A 124 -0.15 5.21 24.70
CA PRO A 124 -0.40 4.24 23.64
C PRO A 124 -1.59 4.65 22.79
N LEU A 125 -1.50 4.32 21.51
CA LEU A 125 -2.64 4.31 20.60
C LEU A 125 -3.56 3.15 21.05
N ASP A 126 -4.60 3.46 21.81
CA ASP A 126 -5.64 2.49 22.16
C ASP A 126 -6.79 2.61 21.17
N LEU A 127 -7.05 1.52 20.48
CA LEU A 127 -8.03 1.43 19.41
C LEU A 127 -9.21 0.55 19.74
N GLY A 128 -9.20 -0.10 20.91
CA GLY A 128 -10.11 -1.21 21.17
C GLY A 128 -9.93 -2.38 20.19
N ALA A 129 -8.88 -2.38 19.36
CA ALA A 129 -8.53 -3.50 18.49
C ALA A 129 -7.81 -4.57 19.30
N ASP A 130 -8.34 -5.80 19.25
CA ASP A 130 -7.68 -6.97 19.84
C ASP A 130 -6.60 -7.47 18.89
N TYR A 131 -5.35 -7.07 19.12
CA TYR A 131 -4.20 -7.49 18.30
C TYR A 131 -3.88 -8.98 18.41
N ASP A 132 -4.42 -9.66 19.43
CA ASP A 132 -4.31 -11.11 19.61
C ASP A 132 -5.44 -11.86 18.90
N ASN A 133 -6.50 -11.17 18.42
CA ASN A 133 -7.62 -11.74 17.65
C ASN A 133 -8.09 -10.80 16.53
N GLN A 134 -7.26 -10.60 15.51
CA GLN A 134 -7.48 -9.60 14.45
C GLN A 134 -8.43 -10.04 13.33
N SER A 135 -8.70 -11.34 13.24
CA SER A 135 -9.67 -11.92 12.30
C SER A 135 -10.61 -12.85 13.02
N VAL A 136 -11.86 -12.92 12.55
CA VAL A 136 -12.82 -13.93 13.00
C VAL A 136 -12.79 -15.11 12.06
N ILE A 137 -12.59 -16.32 12.59
CA ILE A 137 -12.64 -17.56 11.82
C ILE A 137 -14.09 -18.05 11.80
N LEU A 138 -14.69 -18.05 10.62
CA LEU A 138 -16.01 -18.59 10.34
C LEU A 138 -15.94 -20.11 10.11
N LYS A 139 -17.09 -20.72 9.81
CA LYS A 139 -17.13 -22.13 9.37
C LYS A 139 -16.22 -22.34 8.15
N ASP A 140 -15.68 -23.56 8.03
CA ASP A 140 -14.83 -24.00 6.91
C ASP A 140 -13.49 -23.26 6.77
N GLY A 141 -12.98 -22.65 7.85
CA GLY A 141 -11.66 -22.01 7.85
C GLY A 141 -11.61 -20.69 7.09
N VAL A 142 -12.75 -20.00 6.96
CA VAL A 142 -12.84 -18.68 6.34
C VAL A 142 -12.53 -17.60 7.36
N TYR A 143 -11.55 -16.75 7.07
CA TYR A 143 -11.17 -15.59 7.85
C TYR A 143 -11.93 -14.35 7.34
N ALA A 144 -12.49 -13.59 8.28
CA ALA A 144 -13.24 -12.38 8.03
C ALA A 144 -12.81 -11.24 8.97
N ASP A 145 -13.04 -10.01 8.55
CA ASP A 145 -12.90 -8.85 9.43
C ASP A 145 -13.97 -8.86 10.53
N PRO A 146 -13.67 -8.44 11.78
CA PRO A 146 -14.68 -8.28 12.83
C PRO A 146 -15.86 -7.39 12.43
N TRP A 147 -15.64 -6.35 11.62
CA TRP A 147 -16.71 -5.51 11.09
C TRP A 147 -17.68 -6.32 10.22
N THR A 148 -17.16 -7.17 9.34
CA THR A 148 -17.96 -8.02 8.44
C THR A 148 -18.86 -8.96 9.24
N VAL A 149 -18.30 -9.59 10.28
CA VAL A 149 -19.08 -10.48 11.15
C VAL A 149 -20.14 -9.73 11.94
N LYS A 150 -19.78 -8.57 12.51
CA LYS A 150 -20.71 -7.73 13.27
C LYS A 150 -21.93 -7.27 12.45
N HIS A 151 -21.72 -6.98 11.16
CA HIS A 151 -22.78 -6.45 10.28
C HIS A 151 -23.42 -7.52 9.38
N GLY A 152 -22.88 -8.75 9.35
CA GLY A 152 -23.39 -9.85 8.55
C GLY A 152 -23.27 -9.65 7.03
N LYS A 153 -22.44 -8.71 6.57
CA LYS A 153 -22.24 -8.40 5.14
C LYS A 153 -20.84 -7.86 4.85
N LEU A 154 -20.40 -8.00 3.60
CA LEU A 154 -19.19 -7.35 3.10
C LEU A 154 -19.44 -5.86 2.88
N LEU A 155 -18.41 -5.04 3.11
CA LEU A 155 -18.48 -3.60 2.87
C LEU A 155 -18.38 -3.31 1.37
N GLU A 156 -19.35 -2.58 0.83
CA GLU A 156 -19.40 -2.19 -0.60
C GLU A 156 -19.05 -0.72 -0.83
N TYR A 157 -19.37 0.14 0.13
CA TYR A 157 -19.06 1.56 0.11
C TYR A 157 -19.09 2.10 1.54
N TYR A 158 -18.33 3.16 1.81
CA TYR A 158 -18.28 3.79 3.13
C TYR A 158 -19.16 5.06 3.20
N TYR A 159 -19.35 5.73 2.07
CA TYR A 159 -20.15 6.94 1.96
C TYR A 159 -21.31 6.71 0.97
N ASP A 160 -22.54 7.00 1.39
CA ASP A 160 -23.75 6.80 0.57
C ASP A 160 -23.76 7.66 -0.71
N ASP A 161 -23.05 8.79 -0.70
CA ASP A 161 -22.93 9.73 -1.82
C ASP A 161 -21.71 9.46 -2.72
N ALA A 162 -20.96 8.37 -2.51
CA ALA A 162 -19.77 8.01 -3.27
C ALA A 162 -19.71 6.52 -3.61
N THR A 163 -20.68 6.04 -4.41
CA THR A 163 -20.78 4.64 -4.87
C THR A 163 -20.10 4.38 -6.22
N THR A 164 -19.61 5.43 -6.88
CA THR A 164 -18.83 5.37 -8.12
C THR A 164 -17.68 6.37 -8.09
N LEU A 165 -16.68 6.20 -8.96
CA LEU A 165 -15.52 7.09 -9.01
C LEU A 165 -15.87 8.55 -9.33
N TYR A 166 -16.85 8.78 -10.21
CA TYR A 166 -17.31 10.14 -10.49
C TYR A 166 -18.05 10.75 -9.29
N GLN A 167 -18.84 9.95 -8.56
CA GLN A 167 -19.45 10.40 -7.31
C GLN A 167 -18.40 10.69 -6.23
N SER A 168 -17.34 9.88 -6.11
CA SER A 168 -16.19 10.15 -5.25
C SER A 168 -15.54 11.51 -5.57
N PHE A 169 -15.37 11.84 -6.87
CA PHE A 169 -14.90 13.16 -7.29
C PHE A 169 -15.84 14.30 -6.84
N LEU A 170 -17.15 14.13 -7.08
CA LEU A 170 -18.15 15.13 -6.69
C LEU A 170 -18.22 15.34 -5.17
N ARG A 171 -18.07 14.26 -4.39
CA ARG A 171 -17.98 14.31 -2.93
C ARG A 171 -16.79 15.15 -2.48
N GLY A 172 -15.60 14.86 -2.99
CA GLY A 172 -14.39 15.63 -2.67
C GLY A 172 -14.54 17.12 -2.99
N LYS A 173 -15.03 17.41 -4.19
CA LYS A 173 -15.37 18.77 -4.65
C LYS A 173 -16.33 19.47 -3.70
N GLY A 174 -17.36 18.76 -3.22
CA GLY A 174 -18.35 19.27 -2.26
C GLY A 174 -17.76 19.56 -0.88
N ILE A 175 -16.88 18.70 -0.36
CA ILE A 175 -16.21 18.88 0.94
C ILE A 175 -15.34 20.14 0.95
N THR A 176 -14.57 20.35 -0.12
CA THR A 176 -13.54 21.39 -0.15
C THR A 176 -14.05 22.74 -0.66
N GLY A 177 -15.21 22.79 -1.33
CA GLY A 177 -15.79 24.04 -1.83
C GLY A 177 -14.91 24.76 -2.85
N ASP A 178 -14.22 24.01 -3.71
CA ASP A 178 -13.20 24.45 -4.70
C ASP A 178 -11.74 24.58 -4.23
N GLY A 179 -11.32 23.78 -3.24
CA GLY A 179 -9.91 23.66 -2.89
C GLY A 179 -9.01 23.08 -3.99
N ARG A 180 -7.71 23.03 -3.69
CA ARG A 180 -6.67 22.48 -4.58
C ARG A 180 -6.92 20.99 -4.83
N PHE A 181 -6.77 20.53 -6.06
CA PHE A 181 -6.83 19.11 -6.40
C PHE A 181 -5.52 18.59 -7.00
N LEU A 182 -5.17 19.01 -8.22
CA LEU A 182 -4.04 18.45 -8.96
C LEU A 182 -2.88 19.45 -9.01
N GLY A 183 -1.71 19.07 -8.52
CA GLY A 183 -0.51 19.90 -8.46
C GLY A 183 0.59 19.42 -9.40
N ALA A 184 0.99 20.23 -10.38
CA ALA A 184 2.12 19.94 -11.26
C ALA A 184 3.41 20.63 -10.80
N ARG A 185 4.55 20.00 -11.08
CA ARG A 185 5.87 20.59 -10.87
C ARG A 185 6.78 20.28 -12.07
N THR A 186 7.37 21.31 -12.68
CA THR A 186 8.31 21.16 -13.80
C THR A 186 9.74 21.54 -13.36
N GLY A 187 10.48 20.54 -12.89
CA GLY A 187 11.90 20.68 -12.52
C GLY A 187 12.17 21.12 -11.08
N SER A 188 13.42 20.94 -10.65
CA SER A 188 13.88 21.29 -9.30
C SER A 188 13.77 22.79 -9.04
N LYS A 189 13.37 23.17 -7.82
CA LYS A 189 13.23 24.56 -7.30
C LYS A 189 11.97 25.33 -7.74
N ARG A 190 11.05 24.75 -8.50
CA ARG A 190 9.73 25.37 -8.74
C ARG A 190 8.73 24.98 -7.65
N ALA A 191 7.79 25.87 -7.36
CA ALA A 191 6.63 25.53 -6.54
C ALA A 191 5.65 24.65 -7.33
N TYR A 192 4.73 23.99 -6.62
CA TYR A 192 3.63 23.30 -7.26
C TYR A 192 2.61 24.30 -7.82
N GLU A 193 2.23 24.10 -9.08
CA GLU A 193 1.13 24.80 -9.74
C GLU A 193 -0.13 23.97 -9.59
N TRP A 194 -1.16 24.53 -8.96
CA TRP A 194 -2.36 23.80 -8.57
C TRP A 194 -3.54 24.13 -9.47
N THR A 195 -4.30 23.10 -9.82
CA THR A 195 -5.63 23.20 -10.42
C THR A 195 -6.68 22.81 -9.38
N SER A 196 -7.74 23.60 -9.24
CA SER A 196 -8.82 23.37 -8.29
C SER A 196 -9.76 22.23 -8.71
N TYR A 197 -10.64 21.77 -7.79
CA TYR A 197 -11.66 20.78 -8.15
C TYR A 197 -12.64 21.28 -9.22
N ASN A 198 -13.07 22.56 -9.18
CA ASN A 198 -13.94 23.11 -10.22
C ASN A 198 -13.21 23.19 -11.57
N GLU A 199 -11.98 23.69 -11.58
CA GLU A 199 -11.18 23.77 -12.81
C GLU A 199 -10.95 22.37 -13.40
N VAL A 200 -10.66 21.37 -12.58
CA VAL A 200 -10.56 19.97 -13.06
C VAL A 200 -11.90 19.47 -13.60
N HIS A 201 -13.03 19.77 -12.95
CA HIS A 201 -14.36 19.38 -13.44
C HIS A 201 -14.68 20.00 -14.80
N ASP A 202 -14.38 21.29 -14.97
CA ASP A 202 -14.56 22.01 -16.23
C ASP A 202 -13.67 21.45 -17.34
N ARG A 203 -12.41 21.13 -17.00
CA ARG A 203 -11.50 20.44 -17.92
C ARG A 203 -12.00 19.05 -18.29
N MET A 204 -12.55 18.29 -17.35
CA MET A 204 -13.14 16.97 -17.63
C MET A 204 -14.30 17.07 -18.62
N LYS A 205 -15.20 18.06 -18.43
CA LYS A 205 -16.33 18.35 -19.32
C LYS A 205 -15.86 18.75 -20.71
N ALA A 206 -14.94 19.70 -20.78
CA ALA A 206 -14.36 20.18 -22.02
C ALA A 206 -13.64 19.06 -22.78
N PHE A 207 -12.80 18.29 -22.10
CA PHE A 207 -12.05 17.20 -22.70
C PHE A 207 -12.99 16.11 -23.26
N GLY A 208 -13.95 15.64 -22.45
CA GLY A 208 -14.92 14.63 -22.91
C GLY A 208 -15.78 15.11 -24.08
N SER A 209 -16.26 16.36 -24.01
CA SER A 209 -17.00 16.98 -25.12
C SER A 209 -16.17 17.08 -26.40
N GLY A 210 -14.87 17.34 -26.27
CA GLY A 210 -13.93 17.34 -27.38
C GLY A 210 -13.73 15.95 -27.99
N LEU A 211 -13.59 14.92 -27.14
CA LEU A 211 -13.50 13.52 -27.60
C LEU A 211 -14.75 13.11 -28.41
N PHE A 212 -15.93 13.57 -28.00
CA PHE A 212 -17.18 13.29 -28.73
C PHE A 212 -17.18 13.90 -30.14
N GLN A 213 -16.65 15.12 -30.30
CA GLN A 213 -16.48 15.74 -31.61
C GLN A 213 -15.43 15.02 -32.49
N LEU A 214 -14.57 14.21 -31.87
CA LEU A 214 -13.60 13.36 -32.55
C LEU A 214 -14.14 11.95 -32.85
N GLY A 215 -15.42 11.69 -32.56
CA GLY A 215 -16.09 10.41 -32.84
C GLY A 215 -15.86 9.33 -31.77
N VAL A 216 -15.39 9.71 -30.58
CA VAL A 216 -15.35 8.81 -29.43
C VAL A 216 -16.72 8.88 -28.76
N GLU A 217 -17.50 7.80 -28.73
CA GLU A 217 -18.83 7.86 -28.10
C GLU A 217 -18.74 7.64 -26.58
N PRO A 218 -19.61 8.27 -25.75
CA PRO A 218 -19.68 7.95 -24.33
C PRO A 218 -20.23 6.54 -24.08
N GLY A 219 -19.98 6.00 -22.89
CA GLY A 219 -20.54 4.72 -22.44
C GLY A 219 -19.59 3.51 -22.53
N GLN A 220 -20.10 2.39 -22.00
CA GLN A 220 -19.32 1.20 -21.63
C GLN A 220 -18.68 0.43 -22.80
N LYS A 221 -19.06 0.73 -24.04
CA LYS A 221 -18.45 0.13 -25.24
C LYS A 221 -17.16 0.82 -25.66
N THR A 222 -16.87 1.99 -25.09
CA THR A 222 -15.74 2.82 -25.48
C THR A 222 -14.57 2.63 -24.53
N HIS A 223 -13.44 2.19 -25.09
CA HIS A 223 -12.18 2.06 -24.38
C HIS A 223 -11.23 3.20 -24.78
N VAL A 224 -10.74 3.94 -23.79
CA VAL A 224 -9.75 5.01 -24.01
C VAL A 224 -8.41 4.57 -23.43
N GLY A 225 -7.39 4.52 -24.28
CA GLY A 225 -6.03 4.21 -23.86
C GLY A 225 -5.37 5.41 -23.17
N ILE A 226 -4.66 5.20 -22.06
CA ILE A 226 -3.80 6.23 -21.47
C ILE A 226 -2.37 5.69 -21.39
N PHE A 227 -1.47 6.31 -22.15
CA PHE A 227 -0.06 5.97 -22.25
C PHE A 227 0.82 7.14 -21.79
N ALA A 228 0.85 7.38 -20.48
CA ALA A 228 1.56 8.51 -19.89
C ALA A 228 2.08 8.21 -18.47
N GLN A 229 3.15 8.89 -18.08
CA GLN A 229 3.63 8.95 -16.70
C GLN A 229 2.69 9.81 -15.83
N ASN A 230 2.88 9.73 -14.52
CA ASN A 230 2.07 10.44 -13.54
C ASN A 230 2.09 11.96 -13.77
N ARG A 231 0.91 12.54 -14.01
CA ARG A 231 0.69 13.97 -14.22
C ARG A 231 -0.80 14.32 -14.13
N PRO A 232 -1.18 15.61 -13.98
CA PRO A 232 -2.58 16.00 -13.89
C PRO A 232 -3.45 15.53 -15.05
N GLU A 233 -2.96 15.62 -16.29
CA GLU A 233 -3.73 15.26 -17.48
C GLU A 233 -4.08 13.77 -17.54
N TRP A 234 -3.27 12.91 -16.91
CA TRP A 234 -3.60 11.49 -16.74
C TRP A 234 -4.89 11.35 -15.93
N VAL A 235 -4.96 12.02 -14.76
CA VAL A 235 -6.13 11.95 -13.88
C VAL A 235 -7.34 12.62 -14.51
N ILE A 236 -7.15 13.71 -15.24
CA ILE A 236 -8.25 14.37 -15.97
C ILE A 236 -8.82 13.43 -17.04
N ALA A 237 -7.97 12.77 -17.84
CA ALA A 237 -8.43 11.82 -18.84
C ALA A 237 -9.16 10.62 -18.22
N ASP A 238 -8.62 10.04 -17.14
CA ASP A 238 -9.27 8.93 -16.42
C ASP A 238 -10.62 9.37 -15.85
N GLN A 239 -10.68 10.50 -15.14
CA GLN A 239 -11.92 11.01 -14.56
C GLN A 239 -12.94 11.46 -15.62
N THR A 240 -12.51 11.97 -16.78
CA THR A 240 -13.40 12.17 -17.93
C THR A 240 -14.04 10.85 -18.36
N CYS A 241 -13.28 9.75 -18.42
CA CYS A 241 -13.85 8.44 -18.74
C CYS A 241 -14.89 8.04 -17.69
N GLN A 242 -14.56 8.18 -16.40
CA GLN A 242 -15.49 7.90 -15.30
C GLN A 242 -16.76 8.77 -15.36
N MET A 243 -16.64 10.04 -15.76
CA MET A 243 -17.77 10.98 -15.86
C MET A 243 -18.77 10.64 -16.98
N TYR A 244 -18.30 9.98 -18.04
CA TYR A 244 -19.10 9.66 -19.22
C TYR A 244 -19.27 8.15 -19.44
N SER A 245 -19.10 7.37 -18.38
CA SER A 245 -19.25 5.90 -18.38
C SER A 245 -18.37 5.19 -19.42
N MET A 246 -17.23 5.77 -19.80
CA MET A 246 -16.24 5.12 -20.68
C MET A 246 -15.25 4.32 -19.84
N VAL A 247 -14.58 3.35 -20.46
CA VAL A 247 -13.66 2.45 -19.78
C VAL A 247 -12.21 2.88 -20.05
N THR A 248 -11.45 3.12 -18.98
CA THR A 248 -10.03 3.46 -19.09
C THR A 248 -9.16 2.21 -19.24
N VAL A 249 -8.22 2.24 -20.19
CA VAL A 249 -7.19 1.19 -20.36
C VAL A 249 -5.81 1.82 -20.21
N ALA A 250 -5.15 1.59 -19.08
CA ALA A 250 -3.80 2.11 -18.86
C ALA A 250 -2.77 1.26 -19.62
N LEU A 251 -1.93 1.92 -20.42
CA LEU A 251 -0.84 1.29 -21.16
C LEU A 251 0.46 1.46 -20.39
N TYR A 252 1.03 0.34 -19.96
CA TYR A 252 2.33 0.32 -19.29
C TYR A 252 3.46 0.58 -20.28
N ASP A 253 4.33 1.55 -19.96
CA ASP A 253 5.56 1.83 -20.68
C ASP A 253 6.59 0.69 -20.67
N THR A 254 6.51 -0.13 -19.64
CA THR A 254 7.47 -1.16 -19.29
C THR A 254 7.11 -2.54 -19.84
N LEU A 255 5.98 -2.69 -20.54
CA LEU A 255 5.61 -3.94 -21.21
C LEU A 255 6.15 -4.05 -22.63
N GLY A 256 6.74 -2.98 -23.18
CA GLY A 256 7.29 -2.95 -24.53
C GLY A 256 6.26 -2.72 -25.63
N ALA A 257 6.73 -2.47 -26.85
CA ALA A 257 5.87 -2.11 -27.98
C ALA A 257 4.88 -3.23 -28.37
N GLU A 258 5.31 -4.50 -28.30
CA GLU A 258 4.47 -5.66 -28.62
C GLU A 258 3.24 -5.74 -27.72
N ALA A 259 3.43 -5.54 -26.41
CA ALA A 259 2.33 -5.53 -25.45
C ALA A 259 1.37 -4.36 -25.69
N VAL A 260 1.89 -3.17 -26.03
CA VAL A 260 1.05 -2.01 -26.36
C VAL A 260 0.19 -2.31 -27.60
N VAL A 261 0.79 -2.87 -28.66
CA VAL A 261 0.06 -3.27 -29.87
C VAL A 261 -1.02 -4.30 -29.55
N PHE A 262 -0.66 -5.34 -28.77
CA PHE A 262 -1.59 -6.37 -28.33
C PHE A 262 -2.79 -5.78 -27.59
N VAL A 263 -2.55 -4.91 -26.60
CA VAL A 263 -3.62 -4.30 -25.79
C VAL A 263 -4.51 -3.39 -26.63
N VAL A 264 -3.92 -2.55 -27.49
CA VAL A 264 -4.67 -1.65 -28.37
C VAL A 264 -5.63 -2.43 -29.26
N ASN A 265 -5.17 -3.54 -29.84
CA ASN A 265 -6.00 -4.40 -30.68
C ASN A 265 -7.04 -5.17 -29.87
N LEU A 266 -6.65 -5.79 -28.76
CA LEU A 266 -7.55 -6.61 -27.95
C LEU A 266 -8.76 -5.79 -27.46
N CYS A 267 -8.51 -4.54 -27.03
CA CYS A 267 -9.51 -3.61 -26.52
C CYS A 267 -10.15 -2.72 -27.59
N ASP A 268 -9.83 -2.91 -28.87
CA ASP A 268 -10.34 -2.09 -29.99
C ASP A 268 -10.17 -0.57 -29.75
N ILE A 269 -9.02 -0.18 -29.16
CA ILE A 269 -8.78 1.22 -28.76
C ILE A 269 -8.64 2.09 -30.00
N THR A 270 -9.47 3.14 -30.10
CA THR A 270 -9.45 4.11 -31.20
C THR A 270 -8.70 5.39 -30.85
N THR A 271 -8.68 5.75 -29.57
CA THR A 271 -8.05 6.97 -29.06
C THR A 271 -7.12 6.66 -27.89
N VAL A 272 -5.87 7.15 -27.98
CA VAL A 272 -4.87 7.04 -26.91
C VAL A 272 -4.43 8.43 -26.46
N VAL A 273 -4.53 8.72 -25.17
CA VAL A 273 -3.91 9.89 -24.54
C VAL A 273 -2.45 9.54 -24.25
N CYS A 274 -1.50 10.34 -24.74
CA CYS A 274 -0.07 10.06 -24.73
C CYS A 274 0.71 11.29 -24.27
N ASP A 275 1.75 11.13 -23.45
CA ASP A 275 2.53 12.28 -22.98
C ASP A 275 3.66 12.72 -23.92
N THR A 276 4.55 11.80 -24.31
CA THR A 276 5.83 12.13 -24.96
C THR A 276 5.84 11.79 -26.46
N ALA A 277 6.67 12.52 -27.22
CA ALA A 277 6.87 12.26 -28.63
C ALA A 277 7.40 10.84 -28.91
N ALA A 278 8.21 10.27 -28.01
CA ALA A 278 8.73 8.91 -28.13
C ALA A 278 7.61 7.85 -28.08
N ARG A 279 6.67 7.99 -27.14
CA ARG A 279 5.50 7.10 -27.03
C ARG A 279 4.54 7.27 -28.21
N ALA A 280 4.33 8.51 -28.66
CA ALA A 280 3.54 8.78 -29.86
C ALA A 280 4.16 8.14 -31.10
N LYS A 281 5.48 8.25 -31.24
CA LYS A 281 6.23 7.60 -32.32
C LYS A 281 6.11 6.08 -32.27
N LEU A 282 6.18 5.47 -31.09
CA LEU A 282 5.94 4.03 -30.92
C LEU A 282 4.55 3.65 -31.45
N LEU A 283 3.52 4.44 -31.15
CA LEU A 283 2.15 4.20 -31.65
C LEU A 283 2.06 4.38 -33.16
N THR A 284 2.68 5.41 -33.74
CA THR A 284 2.62 5.68 -35.18
C THR A 284 3.44 4.68 -35.99
N ASP A 285 4.63 4.31 -35.52
CA ASP A 285 5.52 3.36 -36.20
C ASP A 285 4.90 1.96 -36.26
N ASN A 286 4.14 1.57 -35.23
CA ASN A 286 3.44 0.28 -35.17
C ASN A 286 1.99 0.35 -35.69
N LYS A 287 1.57 1.49 -36.26
CA LYS A 287 0.18 1.72 -36.67
C LYS A 287 -0.37 0.68 -37.67
N ALA A 288 0.49 0.12 -38.52
CA ALA A 288 0.12 -0.94 -39.44
C ALA A 288 -0.43 -2.19 -38.73
N GLN A 289 0.02 -2.45 -37.50
CA GLN A 289 -0.46 -3.55 -36.65
C GLN A 289 -1.65 -3.15 -35.77
N MET A 290 -1.91 -1.84 -35.58
CA MET A 290 -2.99 -1.30 -34.75
C MET A 290 -4.13 -0.74 -35.62
N THR A 291 -4.94 -1.63 -36.18
CA THR A 291 -5.97 -1.27 -37.15
C THR A 291 -7.13 -0.48 -36.55
N SER A 292 -7.34 -0.50 -35.24
CA SER A 292 -8.38 0.28 -34.54
C SER A 292 -7.94 1.72 -34.25
N LEU A 293 -6.65 1.98 -34.04
CA LEU A 293 -6.15 3.29 -33.64
C LEU A 293 -6.47 4.36 -34.72
N ARG A 294 -7.00 5.50 -34.29
CA ARG A 294 -7.34 6.64 -35.17
C ARG A 294 -6.74 7.94 -34.66
N THR A 295 -6.74 8.14 -33.35
CA THR A 295 -6.38 9.42 -32.74
C THR A 295 -5.38 9.21 -31.61
N VAL A 296 -4.35 10.06 -31.57
CA VAL A 296 -3.45 10.19 -30.41
C VAL A 296 -3.59 11.62 -29.88
N VAL A 297 -3.98 11.73 -28.61
CA VAL A 297 -4.10 13.00 -27.90
C VAL A 297 -2.82 13.22 -27.11
N MET A 298 -2.01 14.18 -27.53
CA MET A 298 -0.71 14.49 -26.95
C MET A 298 -0.82 15.46 -25.79
N ILE A 299 -0.16 15.16 -24.67
CA ILE A 299 -0.09 16.04 -23.51
C ILE A 299 1.08 17.03 -23.62
N GLU A 300 2.23 16.61 -24.14
CA GLU A 300 3.35 17.53 -24.40
C GLU A 300 3.26 18.16 -25.79
N ALA A 301 4.11 19.16 -26.02
CA ALA A 301 4.15 19.88 -27.28
C ALA A 301 4.34 18.91 -28.46
N VAL A 302 3.53 19.13 -29.50
CA VAL A 302 3.53 18.31 -30.70
C VAL A 302 4.38 19.00 -31.76
N THR A 303 5.39 18.31 -32.30
CA THR A 303 6.16 18.83 -33.43
C THR A 303 5.43 18.58 -34.75
N GLU A 304 5.65 19.44 -35.75
CA GLU A 304 5.00 19.30 -37.06
C GLU A 304 5.50 18.05 -37.80
N GLU A 305 6.75 17.63 -37.57
CA GLU A 305 7.29 16.38 -38.13
C GLU A 305 6.54 15.16 -37.61
N LEU A 306 6.23 15.14 -36.30
CA LEU A 306 5.46 14.05 -35.69
C LEU A 306 4.02 14.03 -36.21
N LYS A 307 3.37 15.19 -36.37
CA LYS A 307 2.04 15.28 -36.98
C LYS A 307 2.04 14.77 -38.41
N GLN A 308 3.04 15.15 -39.21
CA GLN A 308 3.12 14.73 -40.60
C GLN A 308 3.37 13.22 -40.73
N ALA A 309 4.27 12.66 -39.91
CA ALA A 309 4.52 11.22 -39.85
C ALA A 309 3.26 10.44 -39.44
N ALA A 310 2.56 10.92 -38.41
CA ALA A 310 1.31 10.31 -37.95
C ALA A 310 0.20 10.38 -39.02
N SER A 311 0.05 11.52 -39.67
CA SER A 311 -0.92 11.71 -40.76
C SER A 311 -0.66 10.75 -41.92
N THR A 312 0.62 10.56 -42.28
CA THR A 312 1.05 9.58 -43.30
C THR A 312 0.69 8.15 -42.89
N ALA A 313 0.78 7.83 -41.60
CA ALA A 313 0.36 6.55 -41.03
C ALA A 313 -1.17 6.40 -40.85
N GLY A 314 -1.96 7.46 -41.13
CA GLY A 314 -3.41 7.47 -40.92
C GLY A 314 -3.84 7.66 -39.47
N VAL A 315 -3.03 8.38 -38.67
CA VAL A 315 -3.31 8.75 -37.27
C VAL A 315 -3.41 10.25 -37.15
N LYS A 316 -4.50 10.72 -36.53
CA LYS A 316 -4.67 12.13 -36.17
C LYS A 316 -3.97 12.40 -34.84
N ILE A 317 -3.07 13.38 -34.80
CA ILE A 317 -2.48 13.87 -33.55
C ILE A 317 -3.07 15.24 -33.21
N LEU A 318 -3.56 15.37 -31.98
CA LEU A 318 -4.08 16.63 -31.42
C LEU A 318 -3.44 16.89 -30.07
N HIS A 319 -3.24 18.15 -29.72
CA HIS A 319 -2.81 18.49 -28.36
C HIS A 319 -3.98 18.39 -27.37
N PHE A 320 -3.71 18.05 -26.11
CA PHE A 320 -4.74 17.86 -25.07
C PHE A 320 -5.64 19.10 -24.93
N THR A 321 -5.03 20.29 -24.88
CA THR A 321 -5.77 21.56 -24.78
C THR A 321 -6.53 21.91 -26.07
N GLU A 322 -6.12 21.39 -27.23
CA GLU A 322 -6.85 21.54 -28.48
C GLU A 322 -8.17 20.76 -28.42
N VAL A 323 -8.13 19.53 -27.89
CA VAL A 323 -9.33 18.72 -27.63
C VAL A 323 -10.25 19.43 -26.63
N GLU A 324 -9.71 19.96 -25.52
CA GLU A 324 -10.50 20.76 -24.58
C GLU A 324 -11.16 21.97 -25.25
N ASN A 325 -10.46 22.70 -26.11
CA ASN A 325 -11.00 23.87 -26.79
C ASN A 325 -12.11 23.52 -27.80
N ILE A 326 -11.97 22.39 -28.52
CA ILE A 326 -13.04 21.84 -29.38
C ILE A 326 -14.29 21.57 -28.53
N GLY A 327 -14.11 20.97 -27.35
CA GLY A 327 -15.21 20.61 -26.47
C GLY A 327 -15.87 21.78 -25.74
N LYS A 328 -15.12 22.85 -25.40
CA LYS A 328 -15.70 24.09 -24.82
C LYS A 328 -16.79 24.71 -25.70
N SER A 329 -16.70 24.50 -27.02
CA SER A 329 -17.70 24.99 -27.97
C SER A 329 -18.95 24.08 -28.07
N HIS A 330 -18.89 22.87 -27.50
CA HIS A 330 -19.90 21.81 -27.65
C HIS A 330 -20.09 21.00 -26.37
N LEU A 331 -20.22 21.69 -25.23
CA LEU A 331 -20.32 21.03 -23.93
C LEU A 331 -21.50 20.05 -23.87
N ARG A 332 -21.24 18.86 -23.34
CA ARG A 332 -22.24 17.82 -23.06
C ARG A 332 -22.38 17.57 -21.57
N GLU A 333 -23.57 17.20 -21.17
CA GLU A 333 -23.87 16.80 -19.79
C GLU A 333 -23.24 15.44 -19.45
N ALA A 334 -22.89 15.27 -18.18
CA ALA A 334 -22.31 14.03 -17.67
C ALA A 334 -23.22 12.83 -17.95
N LEU A 335 -22.63 11.68 -18.24
CA LEU A 335 -23.34 10.40 -18.33
C LEU A 335 -22.79 9.48 -17.23
N PRO A 336 -23.27 9.63 -15.99
CA PRO A 336 -22.66 8.98 -14.84
C PRO A 336 -22.87 7.46 -14.85
N PRO A 337 -21.87 6.68 -14.40
CA PRO A 337 -21.89 5.23 -14.41
C PRO A 337 -22.70 4.66 -13.24
N LYS A 338 -23.02 3.37 -13.31
CA LYS A 338 -23.51 2.57 -12.18
C LYS A 338 -22.34 1.89 -11.45
N PRO A 339 -22.50 1.49 -10.18
CA PRO A 339 -21.48 0.71 -9.48
C PRO A 339 -21.08 -0.58 -10.20
N SER A 340 -22.01 -1.22 -10.92
CA SER A 340 -21.77 -2.44 -11.69
C SER A 340 -21.04 -2.23 -13.02
N ASP A 341 -20.90 -0.99 -13.48
CA ASP A 341 -20.25 -0.68 -14.75
C ASP A 341 -18.73 -0.84 -14.62
N ILE A 342 -18.08 -1.27 -15.71
CA ILE A 342 -16.62 -1.38 -15.78
C ILE A 342 -16.04 0.04 -15.77
N SER A 343 -15.13 0.28 -14.84
CA SER A 343 -14.37 1.53 -14.75
C SER A 343 -13.08 1.43 -15.55
N THR A 344 -12.44 0.25 -15.54
CA THR A 344 -11.12 0.08 -16.11
C THR A 344 -10.79 -1.37 -16.46
N ILE A 345 -9.93 -1.53 -17.47
CA ILE A 345 -9.27 -2.80 -17.79
C ILE A 345 -7.80 -2.66 -17.38
N CYS A 346 -7.39 -3.39 -16.35
CA CYS A 346 -6.03 -3.36 -15.85
C CYS A 346 -5.23 -4.55 -16.35
N PHE A 347 -4.25 -4.30 -17.22
CA PHE A 347 -3.39 -5.35 -17.74
C PHE A 347 -2.29 -5.71 -16.75
N THR A 348 -2.20 -7.00 -16.42
CA THR A 348 -1.13 -7.56 -15.60
C THR A 348 -0.16 -8.36 -16.46
N SER A 349 1.15 -8.20 -16.20
CA SER A 349 2.16 -9.10 -16.78
C SER A 349 2.08 -10.43 -16.05
N GLY A 350 1.48 -11.43 -16.68
CA GLY A 350 1.56 -12.81 -16.21
C GLY A 350 3.01 -13.33 -16.29
N THR A 351 3.30 -14.39 -15.56
CA THR A 351 4.61 -15.06 -15.56
C THR A 351 4.84 -15.89 -16.84
N THR A 352 3.80 -16.02 -17.65
CA THR A 352 3.75 -16.75 -18.93
C THR A 352 2.73 -16.08 -19.86
N GLY A 353 3.12 -15.76 -21.10
CA GLY A 353 2.21 -15.33 -22.17
C GLY A 353 1.88 -13.83 -22.23
N ASP A 354 0.91 -13.50 -23.09
CA ASP A 354 0.40 -12.14 -23.31
C ASP A 354 -0.23 -11.53 -22.04
N PRO A 355 -0.20 -10.19 -21.88
CA PRO A 355 -0.83 -9.53 -20.74
C PRO A 355 -2.33 -9.83 -20.63
N LYS A 356 -2.83 -10.01 -19.40
CA LYS A 356 -4.25 -10.28 -19.13
C LYS A 356 -4.93 -9.05 -18.57
N GLY A 357 -6.04 -8.61 -19.17
CA GLY A 357 -6.78 -7.42 -18.72
C GLY A 357 -7.84 -7.76 -17.68
N ALA A 358 -7.61 -7.47 -16.40
CA ALA A 358 -8.60 -7.65 -15.34
C ALA A 358 -9.69 -6.58 -15.45
N LEU A 359 -10.96 -7.02 -15.40
CA LEU A 359 -12.14 -6.16 -15.46
C LEU A 359 -12.53 -5.70 -14.05
N LEU A 360 -12.34 -4.41 -13.76
CA LEU A 360 -12.69 -3.81 -12.48
C LEU A 360 -13.87 -2.84 -12.65
N THR A 361 -14.91 -3.06 -11.86
CA THR A 361 -16.08 -2.19 -11.80
C THR A 361 -15.83 -0.96 -10.92
N HIS A 362 -16.68 0.05 -11.05
CA HIS A 362 -16.70 1.17 -10.11
C HIS A 362 -16.91 0.69 -8.66
N GLY A 363 -17.84 -0.23 -8.46
CA GLY A 363 -18.15 -0.82 -7.15
C GLY A 363 -16.97 -1.57 -6.56
N ASN A 364 -16.18 -2.28 -7.38
CA ASN A 364 -14.97 -2.96 -6.87
C ASN A 364 -13.98 -1.96 -6.25
N ILE A 365 -13.70 -0.86 -6.94
CA ILE A 365 -12.75 0.16 -6.49
C ILE A 365 -13.27 0.93 -5.27
N VAL A 366 -14.56 1.25 -5.26
CA VAL A 366 -15.20 1.90 -4.11
C VAL A 366 -15.22 0.98 -2.89
N ALA A 367 -15.48 -0.31 -3.05
CA ALA A 367 -15.48 -1.28 -1.95
C ALA A 367 -14.10 -1.46 -1.32
N ASP A 368 -13.05 -1.55 -2.15
CA ASP A 368 -11.66 -1.63 -1.69
C ASP A 368 -11.28 -0.39 -0.87
N LEU A 369 -11.57 0.81 -1.40
CA LEU A 369 -11.34 2.07 -0.69
C LEU A 369 -12.15 2.13 0.61
N ALA A 370 -13.42 1.76 0.57
CA ALA A 370 -14.30 1.79 1.72
C ALA A 370 -13.76 0.95 2.88
N ALA A 371 -13.21 -0.23 2.58
CA ALA A 371 -12.65 -1.10 3.60
C ALA A 371 -11.32 -0.58 4.15
N VAL A 372 -10.48 0.05 3.33
CA VAL A 372 -9.28 0.76 3.80
C VAL A 372 -9.66 1.94 4.69
N VAL A 373 -10.63 2.76 4.27
CA VAL A 373 -11.13 3.88 5.08
C VAL A 373 -11.70 3.37 6.40
N ASN A 374 -12.51 2.33 6.38
CA ASN A 374 -13.05 1.70 7.59
C ASN A 374 -11.92 1.32 8.56
N ARG A 375 -10.90 0.59 8.08
CA ARG A 375 -9.72 0.18 8.85
C ARG A 375 -8.94 1.34 9.48
N LEU A 376 -8.86 2.49 8.80
CA LEU A 376 -8.05 3.63 9.22
C LEU A 376 -8.85 4.72 9.97
N SER A 377 -10.18 4.73 9.83
CA SER A 377 -11.07 5.84 10.20
C SER A 377 -11.02 6.23 11.67
N GLU A 378 -10.79 5.27 12.58
CA GLU A 378 -10.68 5.52 14.02
C GLU A 378 -9.38 6.26 14.42
N LEU A 379 -8.42 6.39 13.50
CA LEU A 379 -7.10 6.97 13.76
C LEU A 379 -6.76 8.15 12.87
N TYR A 380 -6.90 7.94 11.57
CA TYR A 380 -6.46 8.84 10.52
C TYR A 380 -7.43 8.73 9.35
N GLY A 381 -8.40 9.62 9.33
CA GLY A 381 -9.14 9.95 8.10
C GLY A 381 -8.34 10.97 7.30
N VAL A 382 -8.23 10.76 5.99
CA VAL A 382 -7.70 11.78 5.08
C VAL A 382 -8.56 13.04 5.21
N GLN A 383 -7.92 14.18 5.41
CA GLN A 383 -8.56 15.48 5.51
C GLN A 383 -8.45 16.24 4.19
N ALA A 384 -9.36 17.18 3.94
CA ALA A 384 -9.31 18.04 2.76
C ALA A 384 -8.02 18.90 2.69
N THR A 385 -7.31 19.07 3.81
CA THR A 385 -6.02 19.77 3.88
C THR A 385 -4.82 18.88 3.60
N ASP A 386 -5.01 17.57 3.50
CA ASP A 386 -3.92 16.62 3.29
C ASP A 386 -3.44 16.62 1.84
N SER A 387 -2.19 16.18 1.66
CA SER A 387 -1.58 16.02 0.34
C SER A 387 -0.84 14.69 0.18
N HIS A 388 -0.83 14.17 -1.05
CA HIS A 388 -0.14 12.96 -1.49
C HIS A 388 0.84 13.30 -2.61
N LEU A 389 2.02 12.67 -2.65
CA LEU A 389 2.90 12.73 -3.81
C LEU A 389 2.69 11.51 -4.72
N SER A 390 2.14 11.74 -5.90
CA SER A 390 1.98 10.70 -6.93
C SER A 390 3.27 10.48 -7.71
N TYR A 391 3.94 9.36 -7.41
CA TYR A 391 5.16 8.89 -8.10
C TYR A 391 5.13 7.39 -8.43
N LEU A 392 4.25 6.61 -7.79
CA LEU A 392 4.01 5.21 -8.14
C LEU A 392 3.19 5.16 -9.43
N PRO A 393 3.46 4.26 -10.39
CA PRO A 393 2.80 4.32 -11.71
C PRO A 393 1.27 4.33 -11.64
N LEU A 394 0.62 5.32 -12.26
CA LEU A 394 -0.86 5.40 -12.32
C LEU A 394 -1.52 4.25 -13.09
N ALA A 395 -0.77 3.50 -13.90
CA ALA A 395 -1.26 2.26 -14.50
C ALA A 395 -1.51 1.15 -13.46
N HIS A 396 -0.92 1.25 -12.26
CA HIS A 396 -1.03 0.27 -11.20
C HIS A 396 -2.16 0.64 -10.22
N MET A 397 -3.04 -0.32 -9.91
CA MET A 397 -4.22 -0.07 -9.08
C MET A 397 -3.91 0.43 -7.67
N TYR A 398 -2.77 0.03 -7.09
CA TYR A 398 -2.33 0.57 -5.80
C TYR A 398 -2.25 2.10 -5.80
N GLU A 399 -1.63 2.72 -6.82
CA GLU A 399 -1.60 4.18 -6.90
C GLU A 399 -2.97 4.76 -7.18
N ARG A 400 -3.74 4.15 -8.09
CA ARG A 400 -5.09 4.64 -8.42
C ARG A 400 -5.99 4.68 -7.19
N LEU A 401 -5.91 3.67 -6.32
CA LEU A 401 -6.65 3.68 -5.06
C LEU A 401 -6.25 4.86 -4.15
N ASN A 402 -4.96 5.21 -4.09
CA ASN A 402 -4.50 6.40 -3.36
C ASN A 402 -5.07 7.70 -3.96
N ILE A 403 -5.11 7.83 -5.29
CA ILE A 403 -5.75 8.97 -5.96
C ILE A 403 -7.24 9.05 -5.61
N VAL A 404 -7.96 7.92 -5.67
CA VAL A 404 -9.39 7.88 -5.32
C VAL A 404 -9.59 8.21 -3.85
N ASN A 405 -8.70 7.78 -2.94
CA ASN A 405 -8.75 8.14 -1.53
C ASN A 405 -8.63 9.66 -1.33
N MET A 406 -7.60 10.30 -1.92
CA MET A 406 -7.40 11.74 -1.81
C MET A 406 -8.57 12.53 -2.42
N MET A 407 -9.01 12.09 -3.59
CA MET A 407 -10.14 12.67 -4.31
C MET A 407 -11.45 12.58 -3.52
N THR A 408 -11.76 11.44 -2.91
CA THR A 408 -13.01 11.22 -2.14
C THR A 408 -13.10 12.14 -0.91
N HIS A 409 -11.96 12.51 -0.32
CA HIS A 409 -11.90 13.32 0.89
C HIS A 409 -11.65 14.81 0.63
N GLY A 410 -11.66 15.26 -0.63
CA GLY A 410 -11.43 16.67 -1.00
C GLY A 410 -9.99 17.14 -0.80
N ALA A 411 -9.05 16.20 -0.69
CA ALA A 411 -7.63 16.43 -0.49
C ALA A 411 -6.92 16.65 -1.85
N CYS A 412 -5.61 16.91 -1.83
CA CYS A 412 -4.87 17.22 -3.04
C CYS A 412 -3.74 16.21 -3.36
N VAL A 413 -3.39 16.14 -4.64
CA VAL A 413 -2.34 15.26 -5.18
C VAL A 413 -1.32 16.13 -5.91
N GLY A 414 -0.08 16.14 -5.42
CA GLY A 414 1.06 16.65 -6.15
C GLY A 414 1.67 15.54 -7.00
N PHE A 415 2.06 15.83 -8.23
CA PHE A 415 2.78 14.90 -9.09
C PHE A 415 4.28 15.16 -9.01
N TYR A 416 5.07 14.09 -8.88
CA TYR A 416 6.53 14.20 -8.94
C TYR A 416 6.98 14.82 -10.27
N SER A 417 8.20 15.35 -10.30
CA SER A 417 8.76 16.07 -11.45
C SER A 417 9.03 15.21 -12.70
N ARG A 418 8.64 13.92 -12.67
CA ARG A 418 8.91 12.86 -13.66
C ARG A 418 10.35 12.38 -13.70
N ASP A 419 11.19 12.86 -12.79
CA ASP A 419 12.54 12.37 -12.56
C ASP A 419 12.64 11.75 -11.17
N ILE A 420 12.89 10.44 -11.11
CA ILE A 420 13.02 9.71 -9.84
C ILE A 420 14.24 10.17 -9.02
N GLN A 421 15.26 10.75 -9.67
CA GLN A 421 16.43 11.31 -8.98
C GLN A 421 16.06 12.57 -8.17
N LEU A 422 15.00 13.27 -8.57
CA LEU A 422 14.48 14.47 -7.90
C LEU A 422 13.39 14.16 -6.87
N LEU A 423 13.06 12.88 -6.63
CA LEU A 423 11.94 12.49 -5.75
C LEU A 423 12.01 13.11 -4.35
N PHE A 424 13.19 13.15 -3.72
CA PHE A 424 13.32 13.75 -2.39
C PHE A 424 13.16 15.28 -2.42
N ASP A 425 13.56 15.96 -3.49
CA ASP A 425 13.32 17.39 -3.69
C ASP A 425 11.82 17.67 -3.90
N ASP A 426 11.13 16.81 -4.64
CA ASP A 426 9.67 16.85 -4.81
C ASP A 426 8.93 16.66 -3.48
N LEU A 427 9.33 15.67 -2.67
CA LEU A 427 8.77 15.39 -1.34
C LEU A 427 9.01 16.54 -0.36
N GLN A 428 10.23 17.09 -0.35
CA GLN A 428 10.59 18.23 0.50
C GLN A 428 9.81 19.50 0.16
N THR A 429 9.49 19.67 -1.13
CA THR A 429 8.70 20.79 -1.62
C THR A 429 7.22 20.61 -1.31
N LEU A 430 6.65 19.43 -1.59
CA LEU A 430 5.22 19.17 -1.40
C LEU A 430 4.85 19.07 0.09
N LYS A 431 5.71 18.43 0.89
CA LYS A 431 5.47 18.08 2.30
C LYS A 431 4.17 17.28 2.50
N PRO A 432 4.08 16.07 1.89
CA PRO A 432 2.87 15.27 1.93
C PRO A 432 2.50 14.81 3.35
N ASN A 433 1.20 14.52 3.53
CA ASN A 433 0.62 13.97 4.75
C ASN A 433 0.53 12.44 4.64
N CYS A 434 0.20 11.91 3.47
CA CYS A 434 0.23 10.49 3.21
C CYS A 434 1.38 10.15 2.27
N PHE A 435 2.08 9.06 2.55
CA PHE A 435 3.17 8.61 1.69
C PHE A 435 3.09 7.10 1.41
N PRO A 436 2.22 6.71 0.47
CA PRO A 436 2.26 5.40 -0.16
C PRO A 436 3.65 5.13 -0.76
N THR A 437 4.20 3.97 -0.43
CA THR A 437 5.56 3.60 -0.80
C THR A 437 5.69 2.11 -1.07
N VAL A 438 6.91 1.70 -1.42
CA VAL A 438 7.28 0.33 -1.73
C VAL A 438 8.52 -0.07 -0.93
N PRO A 439 8.71 -1.37 -0.61
CA PRO A 439 9.83 -1.83 0.21
C PRO A 439 11.20 -1.36 -0.30
N ARG A 440 11.39 -1.32 -1.62
CA ARG A 440 12.66 -0.89 -2.24
C ARG A 440 13.07 0.52 -1.81
N LEU A 441 12.13 1.46 -1.75
CA LEU A 441 12.44 2.84 -1.36
C LEU A 441 12.73 2.94 0.14
N LEU A 442 11.99 2.21 0.98
CA LEU A 442 12.25 2.15 2.43
C LEU A 442 13.62 1.53 2.75
N ASN A 443 14.01 0.45 2.06
CA ASN A 443 15.35 -0.12 2.17
C ASN A 443 16.42 0.93 1.82
N LYS A 444 16.29 1.57 0.64
CA LYS A 444 17.24 2.61 0.20
C LYS A 444 17.39 3.75 1.22
N ILE A 445 16.28 4.21 1.82
CA ILE A 445 16.33 5.25 2.85
C ILE A 445 17.06 4.73 4.10
N ARG A 446 16.72 3.54 4.57
CA ARG A 446 17.37 2.92 5.74
C ARG A 446 18.87 2.78 5.53
N ASP A 447 19.28 2.20 4.41
CA ASP A 447 20.67 1.87 4.15
C ASP A 447 21.51 3.15 4.00
N LYS A 448 20.95 4.20 3.39
CA LYS A 448 21.57 5.54 3.34
C LYS A 448 21.74 6.15 4.74
N VAL A 449 20.73 6.01 5.60
CA VAL A 449 20.78 6.53 6.99
C VAL A 449 21.83 5.77 7.81
N LEU A 450 21.82 4.44 7.76
CA LEU A 450 22.77 3.59 8.49
C LEU A 450 24.21 3.84 8.03
N SER A 451 24.44 3.88 6.72
CA SER A 451 25.76 4.14 6.14
C SER A 451 26.26 5.54 6.47
N GLY A 452 25.38 6.55 6.39
CA GLY A 452 25.71 7.91 6.80
C GLY A 452 26.10 8.02 8.27
N ALA A 453 25.45 7.26 9.15
CA ALA A 453 25.79 7.20 10.57
C ALA A 453 27.09 6.43 10.85
N ALA A 454 27.38 5.38 10.07
CA ALA A 454 28.59 4.55 10.21
C ALA A 454 29.90 5.33 9.99
N THR A 455 29.84 6.49 9.32
CA THR A 455 30.99 7.40 9.14
C THR A 455 31.55 7.96 10.46
N SER A 456 30.81 7.86 11.57
CA SER A 456 31.25 8.32 12.89
C SER A 456 30.73 7.40 13.99
N LYS A 457 31.63 6.92 14.86
CA LYS A 457 31.26 6.09 16.02
C LYS A 457 30.21 6.75 16.92
N VAL A 458 30.31 8.08 17.09
CA VAL A 458 29.35 8.86 17.89
C VAL A 458 27.99 8.92 17.19
N LYS A 459 27.94 9.20 15.89
CA LYS A 459 26.67 9.23 15.14
C LYS A 459 26.00 7.87 15.11
N SER A 460 26.78 6.81 14.91
CA SER A 460 26.30 5.42 14.95
C SER A 460 25.72 5.06 16.33
N PHE A 461 26.44 5.38 17.41
CA PHE A 461 25.96 5.16 18.78
C PHE A 461 24.67 5.94 19.06
N LEU A 462 24.60 7.23 18.70
CA LEU A 462 23.40 8.04 18.89
C LEU A 462 22.20 7.48 18.10
N LEU A 463 22.41 7.06 16.85
CA LEU A 463 21.35 6.46 16.03
C LEU A 463 20.85 5.14 16.64
N GLN A 464 21.75 4.28 17.12
CA GLN A 464 21.37 3.03 17.77
C GLN A 464 20.57 3.26 19.06
N CYS A 465 20.99 4.22 19.89
CA CYS A 465 20.24 4.63 21.08
C CYS A 465 18.85 5.17 20.72
N ALA A 466 18.77 6.02 19.69
CA ALA A 466 17.53 6.59 19.21
C ALA A 466 16.55 5.51 18.71
N LEU A 467 17.03 4.60 17.85
CA LEU A 467 16.24 3.48 17.34
C LEU A 467 15.78 2.56 18.46
N SER A 468 16.67 2.19 19.38
CA SER A 468 16.34 1.33 20.52
C SER A 468 15.28 1.96 21.43
N SER A 469 15.34 3.28 21.64
CA SER A 469 14.35 4.00 22.44
C SER A 469 13.00 4.09 21.73
N LYS A 470 12.98 4.45 20.44
CA LYS A 470 11.74 4.55 19.66
C LYS A 470 11.10 3.18 19.45
N LEU A 471 11.88 2.11 19.31
CA LEU A 471 11.35 0.76 19.18
C LEU A 471 10.60 0.34 20.45
N LYS A 472 11.06 0.75 21.63
CA LYS A 472 10.32 0.53 22.89
C LYS A 472 9.02 1.33 22.95
N GLU A 473 8.97 2.53 22.36
CA GLU A 473 7.73 3.30 22.20
C GLU A 473 6.77 2.57 21.25
N VAL A 474 7.26 2.18 20.06
CA VAL A 474 6.47 1.45 19.04
C VAL A 474 5.89 0.16 19.59
N LYS A 475 6.67 -0.64 20.33
CA LYS A 475 6.19 -1.89 20.98
C LYS A 475 5.11 -1.68 22.04
N ARG A 476 4.95 -0.44 22.53
CA ARG A 476 3.88 -0.02 23.43
C ARG A 476 2.78 0.73 22.68
N SER A 477 2.74 0.61 21.35
CA SER A 477 1.84 1.32 20.44
C SER A 477 1.90 2.85 20.58
N ILE A 478 3.04 3.39 21.01
CA ILE A 478 3.26 4.84 21.08
C ILE A 478 3.90 5.30 19.76
N ILE A 479 3.14 6.08 18.99
CA ILE A 479 3.56 6.61 17.70
C ILE A 479 3.53 8.13 17.77
N ARG A 480 4.69 8.76 17.57
CA ARG A 480 4.84 10.21 17.70
C ARG A 480 6.09 10.70 16.98
N LYS A 481 6.11 12.01 16.67
CA LYS A 481 7.25 12.73 16.06
C LYS A 481 7.86 13.81 16.96
N ASN A 482 7.46 13.88 18.23
CA ASN A 482 7.84 14.96 19.13
C ASN A 482 8.76 14.53 20.29
N SER A 483 9.37 13.33 20.21
CA SER A 483 10.31 12.86 21.22
C SER A 483 11.62 13.65 21.21
N PHE A 484 12.42 13.50 22.26
CA PHE A 484 13.79 14.01 22.28
C PHE A 484 14.61 13.50 21.08
N TRP A 485 14.48 12.22 20.74
CA TRP A 485 15.17 11.61 19.60
C TRP A 485 14.69 12.14 18.26
N ASP A 486 13.42 12.55 18.16
CA ASP A 486 12.90 13.20 16.97
C ASP A 486 13.62 14.55 16.74
N LYS A 487 13.73 15.37 17.79
CA LYS A 487 14.44 16.64 17.72
C LYS A 487 15.94 16.47 17.43
N LEU A 488 16.60 15.47 18.04
CA LEU A 488 18.05 15.30 17.91
C LEU A 488 18.48 14.57 16.63
N VAL A 489 17.78 13.48 16.27
CA VAL A 489 18.20 12.53 15.23
C VAL A 489 17.20 12.50 14.08
N PHE A 490 15.93 12.21 14.35
CA PHE A 490 14.99 11.83 13.30
C PHE A 490 14.41 12.99 12.49
N HIS A 491 14.45 14.24 12.98
CA HIS A 491 13.94 15.40 12.22
C HIS A 491 14.61 15.53 10.85
N LYS A 492 15.89 15.15 10.73
CA LYS A 492 16.62 15.17 9.44
C LYS A 492 16.09 14.11 8.48
N ILE A 493 15.71 12.94 8.99
CA ILE A 493 15.18 11.83 8.22
C ILE A 493 13.73 12.12 7.82
N GLN A 494 12.93 12.63 8.76
CA GLN A 494 11.56 13.10 8.53
C GLN A 494 11.53 14.24 7.49
N ALA A 495 12.51 15.15 7.53
CA ALA A 495 12.64 16.21 6.55
C ALA A 495 12.94 15.71 5.13
N LEU A 496 13.48 14.50 4.93
CA LEU A 496 13.69 13.94 3.58
C LEU A 496 12.37 13.71 2.83
N ILE A 497 11.31 13.42 3.57
CA ILE A 497 9.95 13.20 3.04
C ILE A 497 9.02 14.39 3.32
N GLY A 498 9.60 15.55 3.64
CA GLY A 498 8.88 16.80 3.89
C GLY A 498 8.32 17.00 5.31
N GLY A 499 8.48 16.04 6.21
CA GLY A 499 8.21 16.19 7.66
C GLY A 499 6.75 16.00 8.10
N ASN A 500 5.78 16.23 7.21
CA ASN A 500 4.36 16.21 7.55
C ASN A 500 3.70 14.83 7.53
N VAL A 501 4.37 13.80 7.01
CA VAL A 501 3.76 12.47 6.76
C VAL A 501 3.15 11.83 8.01
N THR A 502 1.83 11.76 8.10
CA THR A 502 1.07 11.17 9.21
C THR A 502 0.96 9.65 9.10
N TYR A 503 0.92 9.11 7.88
CA TYR A 503 0.96 7.67 7.64
C TYR A 503 1.68 7.27 6.34
N MET A 504 2.17 6.04 6.33
CA MET A 504 2.75 5.36 5.18
C MET A 504 2.07 4.01 4.99
N SER A 505 1.61 3.77 3.77
CA SER A 505 1.22 2.45 3.29
C SER A 505 2.37 1.85 2.48
N THR A 506 2.65 0.57 2.66
CA THR A 506 3.58 -0.18 1.80
C THR A 506 2.92 -1.45 1.30
N GLY A 507 3.29 -1.88 0.10
CA GLY A 507 2.72 -3.07 -0.52
C GLY A 507 3.47 -3.45 -1.77
N SER A 508 2.82 -4.23 -2.62
CA SER A 508 3.35 -4.80 -3.86
C SER A 508 4.46 -5.84 -3.67
N ALA A 509 5.27 -5.77 -2.62
CA ALA A 509 6.30 -6.74 -2.29
C ALA A 509 6.46 -6.88 -0.75
N PRO A 510 7.03 -7.98 -0.24
CA PRO A 510 7.26 -8.16 1.18
C PRO A 510 8.24 -7.13 1.77
N LEU A 511 7.93 -6.61 2.96
CA LEU A 511 8.85 -5.78 3.76
C LEU A 511 9.46 -6.58 4.91
N SER A 512 10.78 -6.52 5.08
CA SER A 512 11.43 -7.15 6.24
C SER A 512 11.11 -6.42 7.55
N GLY A 513 11.01 -7.16 8.64
CA GLY A 513 10.70 -6.58 9.96
C GLY A 513 11.68 -5.50 10.41
N ASP A 514 12.97 -5.64 10.12
CA ASP A 514 13.98 -4.63 10.46
C ASP A 514 13.74 -3.30 9.74
N VAL A 515 13.30 -3.34 8.48
CA VAL A 515 12.97 -2.12 7.70
C VAL A 515 11.66 -1.53 8.21
N PHE A 516 10.70 -2.38 8.53
CA PHE A 516 9.42 -2.00 9.10
C PHE A 516 9.62 -1.22 10.41
N ASP A 517 10.35 -1.82 11.36
CA ASP A 517 10.66 -1.22 12.66
C ASP A 517 11.45 0.07 12.50
N PHE A 518 12.45 0.07 11.60
CA PHE A 518 13.19 1.29 11.27
C PHE A 518 12.27 2.40 10.78
N ALA A 519 11.35 2.11 9.84
CA ALA A 519 10.45 3.12 9.28
C ALA A 519 9.53 3.70 10.35
N ARG A 520 8.90 2.85 11.18
CA ARG A 520 8.07 3.29 12.33
C ARG A 520 8.86 4.19 13.29
N CYS A 521 10.09 3.78 13.63
CA CYS A 521 10.94 4.54 14.54
C CYS A 521 11.39 5.87 13.95
N ALA A 522 11.85 5.86 12.70
CA ALA A 522 12.52 7.00 12.08
C ALA A 522 11.55 8.07 11.60
N PHE A 523 10.40 7.67 11.06
CA PHE A 523 9.40 8.64 10.60
C PHE A 523 8.42 9.05 11.69
N GLY A 524 8.28 8.25 12.75
CA GLY A 524 7.40 8.55 13.89
C GLY A 524 5.92 8.66 13.50
N CYS A 525 5.53 8.00 12.40
CA CYS A 525 4.20 8.00 11.81
C CYS A 525 3.64 6.58 11.79
N LEU A 526 2.36 6.44 11.43
CA LEU A 526 1.82 5.10 11.16
C LEU A 526 2.52 4.51 9.94
N VAL A 527 2.93 3.26 10.05
CA VAL A 527 3.43 2.46 8.92
C VAL A 527 2.68 1.14 8.96
N PHE A 528 2.03 0.82 7.85
CA PHE A 528 1.27 -0.41 7.68
C PHE A 528 1.56 -1.03 6.31
N GLU A 529 1.58 -2.36 6.28
CA GLU A 529 1.77 -3.14 5.07
C GLU A 529 0.45 -3.76 4.63
N GLY A 530 0.19 -3.74 3.34
CA GLY A 530 -0.98 -4.36 2.73
C GLY A 530 -0.59 -5.41 1.70
N TYR A 531 -1.38 -6.47 1.63
CA TYR A 531 -1.31 -7.47 0.58
C TYR A 531 -2.54 -7.39 -0.31
N GLY A 532 -2.32 -7.56 -1.61
CA GLY A 532 -3.35 -7.82 -2.58
C GLY A 532 -2.79 -7.78 -4.00
N GLN A 533 -3.69 -7.74 -4.97
CA GLN A 533 -3.38 -7.87 -6.39
C GLN A 533 -4.43 -7.17 -7.24
N THR A 534 -4.16 -7.01 -8.54
CA THR A 534 -5.07 -6.32 -9.46
C THR A 534 -6.42 -7.05 -9.57
N GLU A 535 -6.41 -8.38 -9.55
CA GLU A 535 -7.62 -9.21 -9.61
C GLU A 535 -8.52 -9.05 -8.36
N ALA A 536 -7.99 -8.50 -7.27
CA ALA A 536 -8.73 -8.09 -6.08
C ALA A 536 -8.73 -6.56 -5.91
N THR A 537 -8.71 -5.84 -7.03
CA THR A 537 -8.56 -4.39 -7.13
C THR A 537 -7.23 -3.86 -6.60
N ALA A 538 -6.95 -3.94 -5.30
CA ALA A 538 -5.66 -3.56 -4.74
C ALA A 538 -5.39 -4.25 -3.40
N ALA A 539 -6.22 -4.06 -2.38
CA ALA A 539 -5.96 -4.53 -1.02
C ALA A 539 -6.92 -5.66 -0.61
N VAL A 540 -6.36 -6.78 -0.14
CA VAL A 540 -7.10 -7.91 0.43
C VAL A 540 -6.97 -7.91 1.94
N THR A 541 -5.75 -7.76 2.43
CA THR A 541 -5.44 -7.64 3.86
C THR A 541 -4.62 -6.39 4.12
N VAL A 542 -4.82 -5.76 5.27
CA VAL A 542 -4.05 -4.61 5.71
C VAL A 542 -3.72 -4.76 7.18
N HIS A 543 -2.46 -4.49 7.50
CA HIS A 543 -1.96 -4.46 8.87
C HIS A 543 -2.79 -3.49 9.73
N ASN A 544 -3.32 -3.98 10.86
CA ASN A 544 -4.10 -3.15 11.77
C ASN A 544 -3.23 -2.02 12.31
N PRO A 545 -3.62 -0.75 12.13
CA PRO A 545 -2.73 0.31 12.58
C PRO A 545 -2.60 0.26 14.10
N GLY A 546 -1.39 0.52 14.60
CA GLY A 546 -1.08 0.38 16.03
C GLY A 546 -0.60 -1.02 16.45
N ASP A 547 -0.77 -2.05 15.62
CA ASP A 547 -0.13 -3.36 15.83
C ASP A 547 1.39 -3.19 15.69
N PRO A 548 2.18 -3.45 16.75
CA PRO A 548 3.62 -3.27 16.71
C PRO A 548 4.35 -4.41 15.99
N THR A 549 3.67 -5.49 15.63
CA THR A 549 4.29 -6.76 15.24
C THR A 549 4.69 -6.76 13.77
N PRO A 550 5.97 -6.94 13.39
CA PRO A 550 6.32 -7.06 11.98
C PRO A 550 6.11 -8.47 11.40
N GLY A 551 6.28 -8.57 10.07
CA GLY A 551 6.37 -9.85 9.35
C GLY A 551 5.03 -10.46 8.95
N HIS A 552 3.95 -9.67 8.96
CA HIS A 552 2.64 -10.06 8.43
C HIS A 552 1.98 -8.87 7.70
N VAL A 553 1.04 -9.20 6.84
CA VAL A 553 0.29 -8.26 5.98
C VAL A 553 -1.11 -7.96 6.52
N GLY A 554 -1.35 -8.32 7.78
CA GLY A 554 -2.56 -7.97 8.55
C GLY A 554 -3.71 -8.95 8.39
N SER A 555 -4.92 -8.51 8.74
CA SER A 555 -6.16 -9.28 8.61
C SER A 555 -6.95 -8.89 7.37
N PRO A 556 -7.90 -9.73 6.90
CA PRO A 556 -8.82 -9.40 5.82
C PRO A 556 -9.47 -8.05 6.02
N LEU A 557 -9.57 -7.27 4.94
CA LEU A 557 -10.37 -6.06 4.92
C LEU A 557 -11.87 -6.38 4.93
N ALA A 558 -12.71 -5.46 5.42
CA ALA A 558 -14.15 -5.65 5.56
C ALA A 558 -14.92 -5.95 4.25
N CYS A 559 -14.30 -5.72 3.09
CA CYS A 559 -14.82 -6.08 1.77
C CYS A 559 -14.41 -7.50 1.30
N ASN A 560 -13.65 -8.26 2.11
CA ASN A 560 -13.10 -9.57 1.78
C ASN A 560 -13.43 -10.66 2.81
N TYR A 561 -13.69 -11.86 2.30
CA TYR A 561 -13.44 -13.13 2.96
C TYR A 561 -12.17 -13.75 2.40
N VAL A 562 -11.38 -14.40 3.26
CA VAL A 562 -10.14 -15.08 2.87
C VAL A 562 -10.14 -16.51 3.41
N LYS A 563 -9.78 -17.49 2.59
CA LYS A 563 -9.54 -18.87 3.03
C LYS A 563 -8.22 -19.38 2.48
N LEU A 564 -7.72 -20.48 3.04
CA LEU A 564 -6.59 -21.23 2.49
C LEU A 564 -7.13 -22.51 1.85
N ILE A 565 -6.56 -22.89 0.71
CA ILE A 565 -6.77 -24.20 0.10
C ILE A 565 -5.44 -24.96 0.03
N ASP A 566 -5.52 -26.29 0.06
CA ASP A 566 -4.34 -27.14 0.02
C ASP A 566 -3.53 -26.93 -1.26
N VAL A 567 -2.21 -27.04 -1.14
CA VAL A 567 -1.26 -27.15 -2.26
C VAL A 567 -0.46 -28.44 -2.03
N PRO A 568 -1.05 -29.62 -2.32
CA PRO A 568 -0.47 -30.93 -2.00
C PRO A 568 0.93 -31.13 -2.60
N GLU A 569 1.17 -30.51 -3.75
CA GLU A 569 2.41 -30.55 -4.52
C GLU A 569 3.56 -29.87 -3.77
N MET A 570 3.26 -29.05 -2.77
CA MET A 570 4.21 -28.37 -1.89
C MET A 570 4.11 -28.83 -0.43
N GLU A 571 3.29 -29.85 -0.15
CA GLU A 571 2.99 -30.32 1.21
C GLU A 571 2.43 -29.22 2.13
N TYR A 572 1.72 -28.24 1.55
CA TYR A 572 1.01 -27.20 2.30
C TYR A 572 -0.47 -27.54 2.40
N PHE A 573 -0.97 -27.62 3.64
CA PHE A 573 -2.36 -27.99 3.91
C PHE A 573 -3.05 -26.94 4.78
N ALA A 574 -4.25 -26.54 4.38
CA ALA A 574 -5.04 -25.50 5.04
C ALA A 574 -5.32 -25.83 6.51
N LYS A 575 -5.43 -27.12 6.84
CA LYS A 575 -5.57 -27.61 8.23
C LYS A 575 -4.39 -27.21 9.14
N ASP A 576 -3.21 -27.02 8.55
CA ASP A 576 -1.97 -26.61 9.24
C ASP A 576 -1.80 -25.07 9.21
N GLY A 577 -2.81 -24.35 8.72
CA GLY A 577 -2.83 -22.88 8.62
C GLY A 577 -2.00 -22.33 7.46
N ILE A 578 -1.55 -23.17 6.52
CA ILE A 578 -0.76 -22.79 5.34
C ILE A 578 -1.40 -23.33 4.04
N GLY A 579 -1.42 -22.53 2.98
CA GLY A 579 -1.99 -22.97 1.70
C GLY A 579 -2.09 -21.83 0.69
N GLU A 580 -2.67 -22.11 -0.47
CA GLU A 580 -2.97 -21.05 -1.44
C GLU A 580 -4.07 -20.14 -0.88
N ILE A 581 -3.80 -18.83 -0.91
CA ILE A 581 -4.76 -17.82 -0.51
C ILE A 581 -5.86 -17.76 -1.56
N CYS A 582 -7.11 -17.85 -1.08
CA CYS A 582 -8.30 -17.69 -1.89
C CYS A 582 -9.15 -16.57 -1.33
N VAL A 583 -9.65 -15.70 -2.21
CA VAL A 583 -10.36 -14.47 -1.83
C VAL A 583 -11.76 -14.44 -2.43
N LYS A 584 -12.74 -14.04 -1.62
CA LYS A 584 -14.09 -13.74 -2.08
C LYS A 584 -14.49 -12.39 -1.51
N GLY A 585 -14.71 -11.41 -2.36
CA GLY A 585 -14.89 -10.03 -1.92
C GLY A 585 -15.68 -9.18 -2.91
N THR A 586 -16.20 -8.06 -2.42
CA THR A 586 -16.89 -7.04 -3.24
C THR A 586 -15.91 -6.24 -4.10
N ASN A 587 -14.61 -6.31 -3.80
CA ASN A 587 -13.50 -5.74 -4.57
C ASN A 587 -12.90 -6.69 -5.63
N VAL A 588 -13.37 -7.94 -5.72
CA VAL A 588 -12.83 -8.95 -6.66
C VAL A 588 -13.31 -8.65 -8.09
N MET A 589 -12.38 -8.77 -9.04
CA MET A 589 -12.65 -8.53 -10.47
C MET A 589 -13.81 -9.37 -11.00
N VAL A 590 -14.41 -8.90 -12.08
CA VAL A 590 -15.46 -9.66 -12.79
C VAL A 590 -14.86 -10.83 -13.56
N GLY A 591 -13.63 -10.69 -14.04
CA GLY A 591 -12.92 -11.67 -14.86
C GLY A 591 -11.87 -11.01 -15.75
N TYR A 592 -11.30 -11.78 -16.68
CA TYR A 592 -10.36 -11.26 -17.67
C TYR A 592 -11.07 -10.92 -18.98
N TYR A 593 -10.77 -9.73 -19.51
CA TYR A 593 -11.37 -9.20 -20.73
C TYR A 593 -11.09 -10.10 -21.93
N ARG A 594 -12.17 -10.56 -22.58
CA ARG A 594 -12.15 -11.47 -23.75
C ARG A 594 -11.32 -12.75 -23.53
N ASN A 595 -11.21 -13.23 -22.28
CA ASN A 595 -10.46 -14.43 -21.95
C ASN A 595 -11.23 -15.34 -20.97
N PRO A 596 -12.26 -16.06 -21.46
CA PRO A 596 -13.11 -16.89 -20.61
C PRO A 596 -12.36 -18.07 -19.98
N GLU A 597 -11.37 -18.64 -20.68
CA GLU A 597 -10.54 -19.74 -20.18
C GLU A 597 -9.72 -19.31 -18.96
N LYS A 598 -8.96 -18.21 -19.08
CA LYS A 598 -8.19 -17.68 -17.93
C LYS A 598 -9.09 -17.13 -16.83
N THR A 599 -10.29 -16.69 -17.16
CA THR A 599 -11.28 -16.31 -16.15
C THR A 599 -11.70 -17.53 -15.35
N LEU A 600 -12.06 -18.63 -16.01
CA LEU A 600 -12.44 -19.87 -15.32
C LEU A 600 -11.29 -20.43 -14.47
N GLU A 601 -10.04 -20.41 -14.98
CA GLU A 601 -8.86 -20.84 -14.21
C GLU A 601 -8.61 -20.00 -12.95
N ALA A 602 -8.99 -18.72 -12.95
CA ALA A 602 -8.73 -17.80 -11.84
C ALA A 602 -9.69 -18.02 -10.66
N PHE A 603 -10.81 -18.71 -10.87
CA PHE A 603 -11.80 -18.94 -9.83
C PHE A 603 -11.92 -20.43 -9.52
N THR A 604 -12.18 -20.75 -8.25
CA THR A 604 -12.67 -22.08 -7.87
C THR A 604 -14.14 -22.23 -8.30
N ASP A 605 -14.62 -23.48 -8.37
CA ASP A 605 -16.01 -23.77 -8.74
C ASP A 605 -17.04 -23.11 -7.80
N ASP A 606 -16.69 -22.87 -6.54
CA ASP A 606 -17.50 -22.17 -5.54
C ASP A 606 -17.29 -20.64 -5.51
N GLY A 607 -16.58 -20.10 -6.50
CA GLY A 607 -16.48 -18.67 -6.78
C GLY A 607 -15.45 -17.90 -5.93
N TRP A 608 -14.36 -18.54 -5.53
CA TRP A 608 -13.23 -17.88 -4.87
C TRP A 608 -12.12 -17.58 -5.87
N LEU A 609 -11.60 -16.36 -5.84
CA LEU A 609 -10.43 -15.98 -6.61
C LEU A 609 -9.20 -16.72 -6.05
N ARG A 610 -8.56 -17.53 -6.87
CA ARG A 610 -7.26 -18.15 -6.60
C ARG A 610 -6.16 -17.12 -6.83
N THR A 611 -5.44 -16.73 -5.78
CA THR A 611 -4.42 -15.67 -5.91
C THR A 611 -3.11 -16.16 -6.53
N GLY A 612 -2.88 -17.47 -6.53
CA GLY A 612 -1.58 -18.05 -6.87
C GLY A 612 -0.47 -17.69 -5.88
N ASP A 613 -0.82 -17.15 -4.70
CA ASP A 613 0.08 -16.87 -3.57
C ASP A 613 -0.21 -17.84 -2.43
N VAL A 614 0.85 -18.37 -1.80
CA VAL A 614 0.79 -19.17 -0.58
C VAL A 614 0.87 -18.24 0.63
N GLY A 615 -0.06 -18.43 1.56
CA GLY A 615 -0.12 -17.70 2.81
C GLY A 615 -0.15 -18.61 4.02
N PHE A 616 0.24 -18.05 5.16
CA PHE A 616 0.13 -18.67 6.48
C PHE A 616 -0.66 -17.76 7.42
N PHE A 617 -1.74 -18.27 8.01
CA PHE A 617 -2.46 -17.55 9.06
C PHE A 617 -1.83 -17.81 10.41
N ARG A 618 -1.41 -16.72 11.05
CA ARG A 618 -0.91 -16.74 12.43
C ARG A 618 -2.07 -16.93 13.40
N LYS A 619 -1.74 -17.36 14.62
CA LYS A 619 -2.72 -17.59 15.69
C LYS A 619 -3.60 -16.38 16.01
N ASN A 620 -3.07 -15.17 15.82
CA ASN A 620 -3.81 -13.93 16.04
C ASN A 620 -4.70 -13.51 14.85
N GLY A 621 -4.88 -14.37 13.86
CA GLY A 621 -5.70 -14.09 12.68
C GLY A 621 -5.02 -13.22 11.63
N THR A 622 -3.73 -12.94 11.73
CA THR A 622 -3.00 -12.18 10.70
C THR A 622 -2.40 -13.09 9.63
N LEU A 623 -2.41 -12.63 8.38
CA LEU A 623 -1.86 -13.33 7.23
C LEU A 623 -0.38 -12.97 7.04
N GLN A 624 0.44 -13.98 6.83
CA GLN A 624 1.82 -13.85 6.38
C GLN A 624 1.96 -14.44 4.98
N ILE A 625 2.61 -13.72 4.07
CA ILE A 625 2.91 -14.23 2.72
C ILE A 625 4.12 -15.15 2.78
N VAL A 626 4.00 -16.32 2.15
CA VAL A 626 5.06 -17.33 2.10
C VAL A 626 5.81 -17.24 0.77
N ASP A 627 5.14 -17.49 -0.36
CA ASP A 627 5.68 -17.34 -1.72
C ASP A 627 4.54 -17.46 -2.77
N ARG A 628 4.86 -17.57 -4.06
CA ARG A 628 3.96 -17.84 -5.19
C ARG A 628 3.89 -19.33 -5.50
N CYS A 629 2.68 -19.85 -5.71
CA CYS A 629 2.44 -21.26 -6.07
C CYS A 629 3.18 -21.72 -7.33
N LYS A 630 3.53 -20.80 -8.25
CA LYS A 630 4.20 -21.14 -9.51
C LYS A 630 5.72 -20.86 -9.51
N HIS A 631 6.27 -20.21 -8.48
CA HIS A 631 7.69 -19.79 -8.46
C HIS A 631 8.56 -20.56 -7.47
N ILE A 632 7.96 -21.40 -6.63
CA ILE A 632 8.67 -22.35 -5.79
C ILE A 632 9.26 -23.45 -6.67
N PHE A 633 10.50 -23.83 -6.40
CA PHE A 633 11.12 -25.01 -7.00
C PHE A 633 11.58 -25.99 -5.94
N LYS A 634 11.64 -27.27 -6.30
CA LYS A 634 12.10 -28.35 -5.42
C LYS A 634 13.60 -28.58 -5.67
N LEU A 635 14.36 -28.87 -4.62
CA LEU A 635 15.74 -29.37 -4.72
C LEU A 635 15.76 -30.91 -4.69
N GLN A 636 16.89 -31.52 -5.02
CA GLN A 636 17.03 -32.99 -5.15
C GLN A 636 16.64 -33.78 -3.90
N GLN A 637 16.90 -33.24 -2.72
CA GLN A 637 16.56 -33.82 -1.42
C GLN A 637 15.07 -33.74 -1.08
N GLY A 638 14.27 -33.11 -1.94
CA GLY A 638 12.83 -32.98 -1.79
C GLY A 638 12.36 -31.71 -1.09
N GLU A 639 13.28 -30.87 -0.62
CA GLU A 639 12.96 -29.59 0.03
C GLU A 639 12.46 -28.56 -1.00
N TYR A 640 11.40 -27.85 -0.65
CA TYR A 640 10.85 -26.77 -1.46
C TYR A 640 11.53 -25.44 -1.12
N ILE A 641 11.93 -24.73 -2.17
CA ILE A 641 12.60 -23.45 -2.07
C ILE A 641 11.65 -22.35 -2.50
N ALA A 642 11.53 -21.38 -1.61
CA ALA A 642 10.88 -20.10 -1.81
C ALA A 642 11.95 -19.05 -2.19
N PRO A 643 12.33 -18.92 -3.48
CA PRO A 643 13.49 -18.11 -3.85
C PRO A 643 13.28 -16.62 -3.62
N GLU A 644 12.04 -16.10 -3.67
CA GLU A 644 11.77 -14.67 -3.40
C GLU A 644 12.06 -14.32 -1.93
N LYS A 645 11.75 -15.22 -0.99
CA LYS A 645 12.12 -15.08 0.43
C LYS A 645 13.64 -14.95 0.59
N ILE A 646 14.40 -15.81 -0.10
CA ILE A 646 15.86 -15.84 -0.01
C ILE A 646 16.47 -14.58 -0.62
N GLU A 647 15.99 -14.14 -1.78
CA GLU A 647 16.42 -12.91 -2.46
C GLU A 647 16.22 -11.68 -1.55
N VAL A 648 15.04 -11.53 -0.95
CA VAL A 648 14.74 -10.43 -0.02
C VAL A 648 15.68 -10.43 1.19
N ILE A 649 16.06 -11.60 1.70
CA ILE A 649 17.03 -11.71 2.79
C ILE A 649 18.43 -11.32 2.32
N TYR A 650 18.89 -11.82 1.17
CA TYR A 650 20.23 -11.52 0.68
C TYR A 650 20.42 -10.07 0.23
N THR A 651 19.37 -9.39 -0.25
CA THR A 651 19.41 -7.94 -0.53
C THR A 651 19.62 -7.07 0.72
N ARG A 652 19.65 -7.66 1.93
CA ARG A 652 20.05 -6.95 3.16
C ARG A 652 21.58 -6.85 3.30
N SER A 653 22.34 -7.64 2.53
CA SER A 653 23.78 -7.46 2.43
C SER A 653 24.05 -6.10 1.81
N LYS A 654 24.93 -5.31 2.44
CA LYS A 654 25.32 -3.99 1.92
C LYS A 654 25.98 -4.06 0.55
N TYR A 655 26.50 -5.21 0.15
CA TYR A 655 27.15 -5.38 -1.14
C TYR A 655 26.18 -5.75 -2.26
N VAL A 656 24.92 -6.06 -1.96
CA VAL A 656 23.96 -6.63 -2.91
C VAL A 656 22.91 -5.58 -3.28
N GLN A 657 22.91 -5.16 -4.53
CA GLN A 657 21.88 -4.27 -5.07
C GLN A 657 20.65 -5.05 -5.55
N GLN A 658 20.87 -6.13 -6.29
CA GLN A 658 19.83 -7.05 -6.76
C GLN A 658 20.34 -8.49 -6.65
N CYS A 659 19.41 -9.42 -6.44
CA CYS A 659 19.70 -10.84 -6.33
C CYS A 659 18.65 -11.63 -7.10
N PHE A 660 19.10 -12.62 -7.87
CA PHE A 660 18.27 -13.64 -8.48
C PHE A 660 18.75 -15.00 -7.99
N VAL A 661 17.94 -15.64 -7.15
CA VAL A 661 18.17 -16.99 -6.63
C VAL A 661 17.47 -17.98 -7.55
N ASP A 662 18.23 -19.00 -7.96
CA ASP A 662 17.74 -20.09 -8.79
C ASP A 662 18.13 -21.44 -8.19
N GLY A 663 17.46 -22.47 -8.69
CA GLY A 663 17.79 -23.84 -8.35
C GLY A 663 17.11 -24.84 -9.28
N ASP A 664 17.65 -26.06 -9.24
CA ASP A 664 17.26 -27.17 -10.10
C ASP A 664 16.89 -28.37 -9.23
N SER A 665 15.80 -29.06 -9.61
CA SER A 665 15.31 -30.29 -8.97
C SER A 665 16.31 -31.44 -8.94
N LEU A 666 17.36 -31.38 -9.77
CA LEU A 666 18.44 -32.35 -9.80
C LEU A 666 19.67 -31.90 -8.99
N LYS A 667 19.57 -30.81 -8.22
CA LYS A 667 20.67 -30.22 -7.45
C LYS A 667 20.32 -30.11 -5.97
N ALA A 668 21.33 -30.28 -5.12
CA ALA A 668 21.16 -30.24 -3.67
C ALA A 668 21.09 -28.82 -3.07
N HIS A 669 21.49 -27.80 -3.83
CA HIS A 669 21.68 -26.44 -3.34
C HIS A 669 21.16 -25.38 -4.32
N CYS A 670 20.73 -24.24 -3.78
CA CYS A 670 20.44 -23.02 -4.53
C CYS A 670 21.74 -22.36 -5.02
N VAL A 671 21.62 -21.53 -6.06
CA VAL A 671 22.69 -20.63 -6.53
C VAL A 671 22.10 -19.24 -6.78
N ALA A 672 22.95 -18.21 -6.90
CA ALA A 672 22.43 -16.89 -7.22
C ALA A 672 23.27 -16.09 -8.23
N VAL A 673 22.60 -15.21 -8.95
CA VAL A 673 23.20 -14.11 -9.70
C VAL A 673 23.00 -12.82 -8.90
N VAL A 674 24.08 -12.08 -8.68
CA VAL A 674 24.13 -10.94 -7.77
C VAL A 674 24.63 -9.72 -8.51
N VAL A 675 23.83 -8.64 -8.51
CA VAL A 675 24.27 -7.33 -8.96
C VAL A 675 24.89 -6.60 -7.77
N PRO A 676 26.19 -6.28 -7.79
CA PRO A 676 26.83 -5.62 -6.67
C PRO A 676 26.42 -4.15 -6.53
N ASP A 677 26.30 -3.65 -5.30
CA ASP A 677 25.99 -2.24 -5.05
C ASP A 677 27.23 -1.34 -5.23
N PRO A 678 27.25 -0.43 -6.24
CA PRO A 678 28.38 0.46 -6.51
C PRO A 678 28.82 1.28 -5.30
N ASP A 679 27.86 1.71 -4.46
CA ASP A 679 28.11 2.58 -3.32
C ASP A 679 28.96 1.88 -2.24
N PHE A 680 29.00 0.54 -2.26
CA PHE A 680 29.74 -0.26 -1.29
C PHE A 680 30.92 -1.03 -1.90
N VAL A 681 30.81 -1.52 -3.14
CA VAL A 681 31.91 -2.25 -3.78
C VAL A 681 33.03 -1.35 -4.26
N LEU A 682 32.75 -0.11 -4.68
CA LEU A 682 33.80 0.83 -5.12
C LEU A 682 34.69 1.27 -3.95
N PRO A 683 34.16 1.61 -2.75
CA PRO A 683 34.99 1.81 -1.57
C PRO A 683 35.76 0.55 -1.13
N TRP A 684 35.14 -0.63 -1.22
CA TRP A 684 35.85 -1.89 -0.94
C TRP A 684 37.03 -2.09 -1.88
N ALA A 685 36.86 -1.85 -3.18
CA ALA A 685 37.93 -1.96 -4.17
C ALA A 685 39.08 -1.00 -3.86
N ALA A 686 38.77 0.26 -3.52
CA ALA A 686 39.76 1.26 -3.13
C ALA A 686 40.58 0.83 -1.90
N ASN A 687 39.92 0.24 -0.90
CA ASN A 687 40.59 -0.21 0.33
C ASN A 687 41.45 -1.48 0.14
N ASN A 688 41.15 -2.27 -0.90
CA ASN A 688 41.87 -3.51 -1.22
C ASN A 688 42.84 -3.35 -2.41
N GLY A 689 43.06 -2.13 -2.89
CA GLY A 689 43.99 -1.85 -4.01
C GLY A 689 43.56 -2.48 -5.34
N LYS A 690 42.24 -2.64 -5.56
CA LYS A 690 41.66 -3.22 -6.78
C LYS A 690 41.21 -2.13 -7.76
N GLU A 691 40.98 -2.54 -9.01
CA GLU A 691 40.40 -1.71 -10.07
C GLU A 691 39.01 -1.18 -9.66
N LYS A 692 38.62 0.02 -10.11
CA LYS A 692 37.35 0.68 -9.76
C LYS A 692 36.29 0.57 -10.86
N ASP A 693 36.58 -0.14 -11.93
CA ASP A 693 35.60 -0.50 -12.94
C ASP A 693 34.75 -1.70 -12.48
N ILE A 694 33.42 -1.52 -12.44
CA ILE A 694 32.49 -2.54 -11.94
C ILE A 694 32.52 -3.82 -12.80
N LYS A 695 32.69 -3.70 -14.12
CA LYS A 695 32.72 -4.86 -15.02
C LYS A 695 33.94 -5.73 -14.75
N LEU A 696 35.09 -5.10 -14.49
CA LEU A 696 36.31 -5.81 -14.10
C LEU A 696 36.21 -6.37 -12.68
N LEU A 697 35.65 -5.62 -11.73
CA LEU A 697 35.44 -6.09 -10.35
C LEU A 697 34.54 -7.32 -10.27
N CYS A 698 33.52 -7.45 -11.13
CA CYS A 698 32.66 -8.63 -11.15
C CYS A 698 33.39 -9.92 -11.57
N GLN A 699 34.62 -9.82 -12.08
CA GLN A 699 35.49 -10.95 -12.41
C GLN A 699 36.50 -11.27 -11.29
N ASP A 700 36.57 -10.43 -10.25
CA ASP A 700 37.49 -10.59 -9.13
C ASP A 700 36.94 -11.61 -8.12
N GLU A 701 37.68 -12.70 -7.91
CA GLU A 701 37.28 -13.77 -6.99
C GLU A 701 37.32 -13.31 -5.52
N ASP A 702 38.16 -12.34 -5.13
CA ASP A 702 38.17 -11.82 -3.75
C ASP A 702 36.90 -11.03 -3.45
N LEU A 703 36.43 -10.23 -4.42
CA LEU A 703 35.14 -9.54 -4.30
C LEU A 703 34.00 -10.55 -4.22
N LYS A 704 33.99 -11.53 -5.13
CA LYS A 704 32.98 -12.58 -5.14
C LYS A 704 32.91 -13.31 -3.79
N ASN A 705 34.05 -13.72 -3.24
CA ASN A 705 34.12 -14.40 -1.95
C ASN A 705 33.65 -13.48 -0.80
N THR A 706 34.06 -12.21 -0.81
CA THR A 706 33.60 -11.22 0.18
C THR A 706 32.07 -11.08 0.19
N ILE A 707 31.48 -10.96 -1.00
CA ILE A 707 30.03 -10.83 -1.15
C ILE A 707 29.32 -12.11 -0.70
N LEU A 708 29.82 -13.28 -1.13
CA LEU A 708 29.26 -14.57 -0.74
C LEU A 708 29.30 -14.77 0.78
N GLU A 709 30.42 -14.47 1.43
CA GLU A 709 30.56 -14.58 2.89
C GLU A 709 29.56 -13.67 3.64
N ASP A 710 29.42 -12.41 3.21
CA ASP A 710 28.48 -11.46 3.79
C ASP A 710 27.01 -11.88 3.55
N MET A 711 26.70 -12.41 2.37
CA MET A 711 25.39 -12.99 2.05
C MET A 711 25.08 -14.19 2.94
N LEU A 712 26.00 -15.15 3.07
CA LEU A 712 25.82 -16.34 3.91
C LEU A 712 25.67 -15.97 5.39
N ALA A 713 26.44 -15.00 5.88
CA ALA A 713 26.29 -14.45 7.24
C ALA A 713 24.92 -13.79 7.44
N THR A 714 24.47 -13.00 6.46
CA THR A 714 23.15 -12.36 6.44
C THR A 714 22.03 -13.40 6.47
N GLY A 715 22.15 -14.46 5.66
CA GLY A 715 21.20 -15.57 5.62
C GLY A 715 21.13 -16.32 6.94
N LYS A 716 22.29 -16.62 7.56
CA LYS A 716 22.34 -17.31 8.87
C LYS A 716 21.70 -16.47 9.97
N LYS A 717 21.94 -15.15 9.98
CA LYS A 717 21.33 -14.22 10.93
C LYS A 717 19.81 -14.14 10.75
N ALA A 718 19.32 -14.33 9.52
CA ALA A 718 17.90 -14.40 9.19
C ALA A 718 17.31 -15.82 9.30
N GLU A 719 18.05 -16.76 9.90
CA GLU A 719 17.62 -18.14 10.15
C GLU A 719 17.28 -18.94 8.86
N LEU A 720 17.93 -18.62 7.73
CA LEU A 720 17.85 -19.46 6.55
C LEU A 720 18.46 -20.84 6.82
N LYS A 721 17.71 -21.89 6.46
CA LYS A 721 18.14 -23.28 6.58
C LYS A 721 19.32 -23.55 5.64
N GLY A 722 20.10 -24.59 5.93
CA GLY A 722 21.29 -24.93 5.13
C GLY A 722 21.01 -25.14 3.64
N PHE A 723 19.85 -25.70 3.29
CA PHE A 723 19.42 -25.89 1.90
C PHE A 723 18.87 -24.62 1.23
N GLU A 724 18.46 -23.62 2.02
CA GLU A 724 18.06 -22.29 1.52
C GLU A 724 19.30 -21.41 1.24
N GLN A 725 20.47 -21.77 1.76
CA GLN A 725 21.70 -21.04 1.52
C GLN A 725 22.22 -21.31 0.11
N VAL A 726 22.62 -20.25 -0.59
CA VAL A 726 23.25 -20.41 -1.91
C VAL A 726 24.62 -21.06 -1.75
N LEU A 727 24.90 -22.03 -2.62
CA LEU A 727 26.18 -22.71 -2.67
C LEU A 727 27.30 -21.77 -3.11
N ASP A 728 27.01 -20.95 -4.12
CA ASP A 728 27.94 -20.03 -4.76
C ASP A 728 27.15 -19.00 -5.58
N ILE A 729 27.83 -17.92 -6.01
CA ILE A 729 27.24 -16.79 -6.74
C ILE A 729 27.97 -16.47 -8.05
N ALA A 730 27.27 -15.79 -8.94
CA ALA A 730 27.83 -15.12 -10.11
C ALA A 730 27.56 -13.61 -10.03
N LEU A 731 28.58 -12.77 -10.24
CA LEU A 731 28.46 -11.32 -10.15
C LEU A 731 28.06 -10.70 -11.49
N GLU A 732 26.97 -9.94 -11.53
CA GLU A 732 26.46 -9.27 -12.72
C GLU A 732 26.74 -7.76 -12.64
N PRO A 733 27.56 -7.19 -13.54
CA PRO A 733 27.87 -5.77 -13.50
C PRO A 733 26.70 -4.88 -13.91
N GLU A 734 25.75 -5.37 -14.70
CA GLU A 734 24.62 -4.59 -15.21
C GLU A 734 23.35 -4.86 -14.37
N PRO A 735 22.75 -3.85 -13.74
CA PRO A 735 21.52 -4.04 -12.99
C PRO A 735 20.39 -4.58 -13.87
N PHE A 736 19.63 -5.53 -13.36
CA PHE A 736 18.40 -5.99 -14.00
C PHE A 736 17.49 -4.79 -14.20
N SER A 737 17.00 -4.63 -15.42
CA SER A 737 16.23 -3.46 -15.80
C SER A 737 14.86 -3.84 -16.35
N LEU A 738 14.12 -2.82 -16.74
CA LEU A 738 12.86 -2.99 -17.44
C LEU A 738 13.11 -3.05 -18.95
N GLU A 739 14.16 -2.36 -19.41
CA GLU A 739 14.56 -2.24 -20.82
C GLU A 739 15.07 -3.57 -21.38
N ASP A 740 15.83 -4.33 -20.58
CA ASP A 740 16.27 -5.69 -20.90
C ASP A 740 15.19 -6.77 -20.70
N GLY A 741 14.00 -6.37 -20.24
CA GLY A 741 12.87 -7.27 -19.98
C GLY A 741 13.07 -8.24 -18.80
N LEU A 742 14.05 -8.01 -17.92
CA LEU A 742 14.35 -8.88 -16.77
C LEU A 742 13.55 -8.53 -15.51
N LEU A 743 12.95 -7.34 -15.44
CA LEU A 743 12.04 -6.93 -14.36
C LEU A 743 10.58 -6.73 -14.83
N THR A 744 9.63 -6.90 -13.90
CA THR A 744 8.23 -6.45 -14.05
C THR A 744 8.13 -4.95 -13.82
N PRO A 745 7.07 -4.26 -14.27
CA PRO A 745 6.84 -2.83 -14.02
C PRO A 745 6.92 -2.42 -12.53
N THR A 746 6.66 -3.35 -11.61
CA THR A 746 6.78 -3.17 -10.16
C THR A 746 8.18 -3.52 -9.62
N PHE A 747 9.20 -3.58 -10.49
CA PHE A 747 10.58 -3.95 -10.19
C PHE A 747 10.76 -5.34 -9.56
N LYS A 748 9.91 -6.31 -9.90
CA LYS A 748 10.09 -7.72 -9.49
C LYS A 748 10.85 -8.51 -10.54
N ASN A 749 11.61 -9.52 -10.11
CA ASN A 749 12.32 -10.45 -10.98
C ASN A 749 11.34 -11.19 -11.92
N LYS A 750 11.54 -11.09 -13.24
CA LYS A 750 10.87 -11.95 -14.24
C LYS A 750 11.62 -13.28 -14.34
N ARG A 751 11.36 -14.18 -13.39
CA ARG A 751 12.13 -15.44 -13.19
C ARG A 751 12.36 -16.27 -14.47
N PRO A 752 11.37 -16.52 -15.35
CA PRO A 752 11.61 -17.31 -16.56
C PRO A 752 12.57 -16.63 -17.55
N GLN A 753 12.55 -15.29 -17.61
CA GLN A 753 13.43 -14.48 -18.43
C GLN A 753 14.84 -14.46 -17.83
N LEU A 754 14.96 -14.22 -16.52
CA LEU A 754 16.23 -14.29 -15.79
C LEU A 754 16.89 -15.67 -15.89
N ARG A 755 16.12 -16.75 -15.71
CA ARG A 755 16.62 -18.13 -15.85
C ARG A 755 17.14 -18.40 -17.26
N ARG A 756 16.43 -17.93 -18.30
CA ARG A 756 16.90 -18.05 -19.70
C ARG A 756 18.15 -17.21 -19.95
N HIS A 757 18.16 -15.97 -19.49
CA HIS A 757 19.26 -15.04 -19.69
C HIS A 757 20.55 -15.52 -18.99
N PHE A 758 20.44 -16.01 -17.76
CA PHE A 758 21.57 -16.45 -16.94
C PHE A 758 21.82 -17.96 -16.93
N ALA A 759 21.15 -18.73 -17.80
CA ALA A 759 21.24 -20.20 -17.84
C ALA A 759 22.71 -20.70 -17.88
N HIS A 760 23.54 -20.05 -18.71
CA HIS A 760 24.95 -20.41 -18.85
C HIS A 760 25.76 -20.16 -17.56
N ARG A 761 25.45 -19.07 -16.83
CA ARG A 761 26.14 -18.73 -15.58
C ARG A 761 25.73 -19.68 -14.45
N VAL A 762 24.43 -19.94 -14.31
CA VAL A 762 23.89 -20.91 -13.35
C VAL A 762 24.48 -22.30 -13.58
N ALA A 763 24.53 -22.75 -14.83
CA ALA A 763 25.16 -24.02 -15.19
C ALA A 763 26.65 -24.06 -14.85
N ALA A 764 27.39 -22.95 -15.07
CA ALA A 764 28.80 -22.86 -14.73
C ALA A 764 29.05 -22.94 -13.22
N ILE A 765 28.19 -22.33 -12.40
CA ILE A 765 28.26 -22.43 -10.93
C ILE A 765 28.11 -23.91 -10.51
N TYR A 766 27.10 -24.60 -11.03
CA TYR A 766 26.92 -26.02 -10.73
C TYR A 766 28.06 -26.89 -11.29
N ALA A 767 28.62 -26.57 -12.45
CA ALA A 767 29.75 -27.31 -13.00
C ALA A 767 31.02 -27.15 -12.13
N LYS A 768 31.31 -25.93 -11.63
CA LYS A 768 32.46 -25.62 -10.75
C LYS A 768 32.37 -26.34 -9.40
N ASN A 769 31.15 -26.60 -8.92
CA ASN A 769 30.89 -27.17 -7.60
C ASN A 769 30.34 -28.61 -7.65
N LYS A 770 30.72 -29.40 -8.66
CA LYS A 770 30.24 -30.80 -8.82
C LYS A 770 30.55 -31.69 -7.61
N ASP A 771 31.66 -31.46 -6.92
CA ASP A 771 32.08 -32.26 -5.76
C ASP A 771 31.39 -31.84 -4.44
N ARG A 772 30.66 -30.70 -4.47
CA ARG A 772 29.87 -30.17 -3.35
C ARG A 772 28.36 -30.30 -3.59
N GLN A 773 27.97 -30.94 -4.69
CA GLN A 773 26.60 -31.39 -5.00
C GLN A 773 26.46 -32.85 -4.62
#